data_AF-A0A090FR00-F1
#
_entry.id   AF-A0A090FR00-F1
#
_cell.length_a   1.000
_cell.length_b   1.000
_cell.length_c   1.000
_cell.angle_alpha   90.00
_cell.angle_beta   90.00
_cell.angle_gamma   90.00
#
_symmetry.space_group_name_H-M   'P 1'
#
loop_
_entity.id
_entity.type
_entity.pdbx_description
1 polymer ?
#
loop_
_entity_poly.entity_id
_entity_poly.type
_entity_poly.pdbx_seq_one_letter_code
_entity_poly.pdbx_strand_id
1 'polypeptide(L)'
;MWQYIVRLSRCWTQAQGSTNIIIFDQGFVQAIGSLAMFNGAADDRLIVRALESTPRADLVVGMKVPRDVVEARLQTRMVHEPPAERFLEVDVAVNMQFFDIFEMIGNVLRSAQRSNVSVGAVDELSTASGLCQVEQEIQTRLSRTGVPFTNHTRGGGLADSKGSTEGCSKSQSLELHAADGVTHVPSLGGTAGRSSVAVFHRGPHDVGRRLLQASIFALLVYIGGAGLTSMAQLGIARLVGATSYGTYSYALAWSTVLATLSTLGFNMSLLRFVPEYRAAGRWDLARGVITFALSWSLSVAMLAGLTGASLVAFSGESHQELQRAMLLAMAAVPLMTFCTLGASLIRAFGGVVSALLPERVARDGLLLALVGGAAFSGWVTLDAPFAMMAVVTSSAVTAMLVLATAIKLRPTDLQNARASYSGRLWWSVIPPTVLITGLDAFVSRTGVMLLGWTGRVREAGIFALCLNVAMLVGLSSVAVSTMFSPTAADLHARGDHEGLQRLFSRAAVLSFSGALALAMALLVVTKPLLSWFGEDFAVGAPIARILIMGYLCNAVCGPQLNLLTMTKNEWAAARTMVGGAVAAVIACAAGITMDGATGAAVGFTLALVVWNLAMATNIRKRLNILPGLVFAALALRSGQLRARWR
;
A
#
# COMPACT_ATOMS: atom_id res chain seq x y z
N MET A 1 5.69 17.00 11.12
CA MET A 1 6.78 17.99 11.34
C MET A 1 6.86 18.48 12.79
N TRP A 2 5.76 18.94 13.42
CA TRP A 2 5.75 19.40 14.82
C TRP A 2 6.37 18.40 15.83
N GLN A 3 5.94 17.14 15.81
CA GLN A 3 6.49 16.10 16.70
C GLN A 3 8.00 15.86 16.48
N TYR A 4 8.50 16.02 15.26
CA TYR A 4 9.92 15.89 14.93
C TYR A 4 10.72 17.06 15.52
N ILE A 5 10.23 18.29 15.38
CA ILE A 5 10.86 19.49 15.96
C ILE A 5 10.91 19.41 17.49
N VAL A 6 9.83 18.95 18.14
CA VAL A 6 9.80 18.76 19.59
C VAL A 6 10.81 17.71 20.05
N ARG A 7 10.94 16.60 19.31
CA ARG A 7 11.92 15.55 19.62
C ARG A 7 13.35 16.03 19.42
N LEU A 8 13.61 16.76 18.32
CA LEU A 8 14.90 17.37 18.03
C LEU A 8 15.30 18.38 19.12
N SER A 9 14.35 19.21 19.58
CA SER A 9 14.57 20.15 20.69
C SER A 9 14.96 19.44 21.98
N ARG A 10 14.28 18.35 22.36
CA ARG A 10 14.66 17.58 23.56
C ARG A 10 16.04 16.96 23.45
N CYS A 11 16.39 16.38 22.31
CA CYS A 11 17.72 15.82 22.06
C CYS A 11 18.81 16.91 22.11
N TRP A 12 18.52 18.10 21.60
CA TRP A 12 19.43 19.25 21.65
C TRP A 12 19.68 19.73 23.08
N THR A 13 18.62 19.89 23.88
CA THR A 13 18.74 20.29 25.29
C THR A 13 19.52 19.27 26.12
N GLN A 14 19.36 17.97 25.81
CA GLN A 14 20.13 16.92 26.45
C GLN A 14 21.61 16.94 26.02
N ALA A 15 21.89 17.27 24.75
CA ALA A 15 23.24 17.38 24.24
C ALA A 15 24.01 18.58 24.81
N GLN A 16 23.33 19.71 25.06
CA GLN A 16 23.93 20.90 25.67
C GLN A 16 24.49 20.64 27.08
N GLY A 17 24.00 19.63 27.80
CA GLY A 17 24.50 19.24 29.12
C GLY A 17 25.56 18.14 29.10
N SER A 18 26.00 17.68 27.92
CA SER A 18 26.95 16.57 27.80
C SER A 18 28.39 17.08 27.63
N THR A 19 29.35 16.35 28.21
CA THR A 19 30.79 16.57 28.01
C THR A 19 31.34 15.87 26.76
N ASN A 20 30.51 15.10 26.05
CA ASN A 20 30.92 14.35 24.85
C ASN A 20 30.63 15.14 23.57
N ILE A 21 31.43 14.89 22.53
CA ILE A 21 31.15 15.42 21.17
C ILE A 21 29.92 14.69 20.63
N ILE A 22 28.85 15.44 20.33
CA ILE A 22 27.60 14.90 19.79
C ILE A 22 27.40 15.46 18.37
N ILE A 23 27.31 14.56 17.40
CA ILE A 23 27.12 14.91 15.99
C ILE A 23 25.64 14.73 15.63
N PHE A 24 25.03 15.78 15.09
CA PHE A 24 23.68 15.73 14.52
C PHE A 24 23.77 15.70 13.00
N ASP A 25 23.45 14.55 12.40
CA ASP A 25 23.31 14.40 10.94
C ASP A 25 22.09 15.18 10.39
N GLN A 26 21.07 15.39 11.22
CA GLN A 26 19.91 16.22 10.91
C GLN A 26 19.64 17.23 12.02
N GLY A 27 19.69 18.52 11.70
CA GLY A 27 19.59 19.62 12.66
C GLY A 27 18.50 20.63 12.34
N PHE A 28 18.38 21.65 13.19
CA PHE A 28 17.41 22.74 13.02
C PHE A 28 17.57 23.48 11.69
N VAL A 29 18.80 23.57 11.17
CA VAL A 29 19.11 24.15 9.86
C VAL A 29 18.41 23.38 8.73
N GLN A 30 18.41 22.04 8.78
CA GLN A 30 17.74 21.21 7.78
C GLN A 30 16.21 21.28 7.93
N ALA A 31 15.71 21.39 9.16
CA ALA A 31 14.28 21.59 9.42
C ALA A 31 13.80 22.94 8.86
N ILE A 32 14.56 24.02 9.05
CA ILE A 32 14.29 25.34 8.46
C ILE A 32 14.40 25.27 6.94
N GLY A 33 15.43 24.61 6.39
CA GLY A 33 15.54 24.41 4.94
C GLY A 33 14.34 23.66 4.38
N SER A 34 13.87 22.63 5.08
CA SER A 34 12.64 21.92 4.71
C SER A 34 11.42 22.83 4.74
N LEU A 35 11.24 23.63 5.79
CA LEU A 35 10.14 24.59 5.90
C LEU A 35 10.20 25.68 4.83
N ALA A 36 11.39 26.18 4.51
CA ALA A 36 11.61 27.14 3.43
C ALA A 36 11.28 26.53 2.07
N MET A 37 11.69 25.28 1.82
CA MET A 37 11.32 24.50 0.64
C MET A 37 9.80 24.36 0.49
N PHE A 38 9.06 24.16 1.59
CA PHE A 38 7.60 24.03 1.56
C PHE A 38 6.85 25.36 1.40
N ASN A 39 7.46 26.50 1.71
CA ASN A 39 6.77 27.79 1.70
C ASN A 39 6.83 28.52 0.34
N GLY A 40 7.71 28.14 -0.58
CA GLY A 40 7.78 28.67 -1.97
C GLY A 40 8.07 30.18 -2.13
N ALA A 41 7.86 30.97 -1.08
CA ALA A 41 8.07 32.42 -0.95
C ALA A 41 8.98 32.72 0.25
N ALA A 42 9.91 31.81 0.56
CA ALA A 42 10.86 32.01 1.64
C ALA A 42 11.85 33.11 1.28
N ASP A 43 11.69 34.27 1.92
CA ASP A 43 12.55 35.43 1.76
C ASP A 43 13.72 35.38 2.75
N ASP A 44 14.87 35.97 2.40
CA ASP A 44 16.11 35.93 3.19
C ASP A 44 15.87 36.35 4.66
N ARG A 45 15.01 37.36 4.85
CA ARG A 45 14.64 37.91 6.17
C ARG A 45 13.92 36.90 7.06
N LEU A 46 13.07 36.04 6.48
CA LEU A 46 12.33 35.02 7.23
C LEU A 46 13.24 33.87 7.65
N ILE A 47 14.17 33.48 6.77
CA ILE A 47 15.15 32.44 7.05
C ILE A 47 16.12 32.90 8.16
N VAL A 48 16.58 34.16 8.11
CA VAL A 48 17.41 34.75 9.18
C VAL A 48 16.68 34.71 10.51
N ARG A 49 15.44 35.23 10.56
CA ARG A 49 14.64 35.25 11.80
C ARG A 49 14.37 33.83 12.34
N ALA A 50 14.15 32.87 11.46
CA ALA A 50 13.99 31.47 11.85
C ALA A 50 15.30 30.89 12.44
N LEU A 51 16.44 31.14 11.79
CA LEU A 51 17.75 30.67 12.28
C LEU A 51 18.15 31.32 13.60
N GLU A 52 17.75 32.57 13.86
CA GLU A 52 17.94 33.25 15.15
C GLU A 52 17.12 32.61 16.28
N SER A 53 15.93 32.09 15.97
CA SER A 53 15.06 31.40 16.94
C SER A 53 15.50 29.97 17.27
N THR A 54 16.53 29.45 16.59
CA THR A 54 17.01 28.08 16.81
C THR A 54 18.23 28.01 17.72
N PRO A 55 18.37 26.92 18.50
CA PRO A 55 19.56 26.68 19.30
C PRO A 55 20.83 26.75 18.45
N ARG A 56 21.87 27.39 18.98
CA ARG A 56 23.15 27.57 18.28
C ARG A 56 23.98 26.29 18.38
N ALA A 57 24.47 25.80 17.24
CA ALA A 57 25.46 24.73 17.17
C ALA A 57 26.86 25.30 17.45
N ASP A 58 27.69 24.52 18.13
CA ASP A 58 29.09 24.88 18.34
C ASP A 58 29.89 24.79 17.04
N LEU A 59 29.54 23.88 16.14
CA LEU A 59 30.13 23.80 14.80
C LEU A 59 29.06 23.35 13.81
N VAL A 60 28.99 24.03 12.65
CA VAL A 60 28.18 23.59 11.52
C VAL A 60 29.12 23.11 10.43
N VAL A 61 28.89 21.90 9.92
CA VAL A 61 29.65 21.35 8.80
C VAL A 61 28.71 21.31 7.59
N GLY A 62 29.03 22.08 6.57
CA GLY A 62 28.29 22.11 5.32
C GLY A 62 28.98 21.26 4.26
N MET A 63 28.30 20.24 3.74
CA MET A 63 28.81 19.49 2.58
C MET A 63 28.51 20.27 1.30
N LYS A 64 29.54 20.75 0.61
CA LYS A 64 29.40 21.37 -0.71
C LYS A 64 29.58 20.31 -1.78
N VAL A 65 28.52 20.09 -2.54
CA VAL A 65 28.53 19.27 -3.75
C VAL A 65 28.21 20.19 -4.92
N PRO A 66 29.02 20.20 -5.99
CA PRO A 66 28.75 20.98 -7.19
C PRO A 66 27.39 20.65 -7.79
N ARG A 67 26.72 21.68 -8.32
CA ARG A 67 25.35 21.58 -8.86
C ARG A 67 25.24 20.52 -9.96
N ASP A 68 26.24 20.50 -10.85
CA ASP A 68 26.42 19.55 -11.94
C ASP A 68 26.56 18.10 -11.44
N VAL A 69 27.25 17.87 -10.33
CA VAL A 69 27.38 16.53 -9.74
C VAL A 69 26.07 16.06 -9.11
N VAL A 70 25.33 16.96 -8.45
CA VAL A 70 24.00 16.65 -7.90
C VAL A 70 23.01 16.35 -9.02
N GLU A 71 23.00 17.18 -10.06
CA GLU A 71 22.15 17.00 -11.23
C GLU A 71 22.48 15.68 -11.95
N ALA A 72 23.76 15.42 -12.21
CA ALA A 72 24.21 14.18 -12.85
C ALA A 72 23.83 12.94 -12.04
N ARG A 73 23.94 12.99 -10.70
CA ARG A 73 23.52 11.88 -9.81
C ARG A 73 22.00 11.70 -9.80
N LEU A 74 21.23 12.78 -9.80
CA LEU A 74 19.76 12.75 -9.91
C LEU A 74 19.33 12.16 -11.25
N GLN A 75 19.90 12.63 -12.35
CA GLN A 75 19.65 12.10 -13.69
C GLN A 75 20.03 10.62 -13.79
N THR A 76 21.19 10.24 -13.23
CA THR A 76 21.65 8.84 -13.21
C THR A 76 20.70 7.96 -12.40
N ARG A 77 20.19 8.42 -11.25
CA ARG A 77 19.15 7.70 -10.48
C ARG A 77 17.88 7.50 -11.29
N MET A 78 17.37 8.57 -11.92
CA MET A 78 16.16 8.50 -12.74
C MET A 78 16.31 7.56 -13.95
N VAL A 79 17.52 7.39 -14.48
CA VAL A 79 17.80 6.43 -15.56
C VAL A 79 17.76 4.98 -15.08
N HIS A 80 18.16 4.72 -13.83
CA HIS A 80 18.23 3.38 -13.26
C HIS A 80 16.98 2.98 -12.46
N GLU A 81 16.01 3.88 -12.26
CA GLU A 81 14.74 3.56 -11.64
C GLU A 81 13.77 2.83 -12.58
N PRO A 82 12.92 1.93 -12.06
CA PRO A 82 11.90 1.26 -12.84
C PRO A 82 11.01 2.27 -13.58
N PRO A 83 10.58 1.98 -14.83
CA PRO A 83 9.85 2.93 -15.65
C PRO A 83 8.55 3.46 -15.00
N ALA A 84 7.92 2.66 -14.13
CA ALA A 84 6.73 3.07 -13.39
C ALA A 84 7.02 4.08 -12.26
N GLU A 85 8.20 4.02 -11.64
CA GLU A 85 8.60 4.92 -10.54
C GLU A 85 9.12 6.25 -11.06
N ARG A 86 9.91 6.21 -12.16
CA ARG A 86 10.33 7.40 -12.90
C ARG A 86 9.15 8.24 -13.37
N PHE A 87 8.02 7.61 -13.66
CA PHE A 87 6.78 8.29 -14.03
C PHE A 87 6.06 8.92 -12.82
N LEU A 88 6.33 8.49 -11.59
CA LEU A 88 5.72 9.05 -10.37
C LEU A 88 6.62 10.09 -9.68
N GLU A 89 7.93 10.10 -9.96
CA GLU A 89 8.87 11.09 -9.43
C GLU A 89 8.59 12.53 -9.89
N VAL A 90 8.96 13.47 -9.02
CA VAL A 90 8.91 14.92 -9.25
C VAL A 90 10.05 15.31 -10.20
N ASP A 91 9.78 16.26 -11.10
CA ASP A 91 10.69 16.64 -12.19
C ASP A 91 12.05 17.17 -11.70
N VAL A 92 13.12 16.92 -12.45
CA VAL A 92 14.52 17.30 -12.10
C VAL A 92 14.60 18.80 -11.82
N ALA A 93 13.95 19.63 -12.63
CA ALA A 93 13.96 21.08 -12.45
C ALA A 93 13.39 21.53 -11.10
N VAL A 94 12.36 20.85 -10.59
CA VAL A 94 11.76 21.14 -9.28
C VAL A 94 12.68 20.63 -8.17
N ASN A 95 13.27 19.43 -8.34
CA ASN A 95 14.28 18.93 -7.40
C ASN A 95 15.52 19.83 -7.33
N MET A 96 15.91 20.43 -8.46
CA MET A 96 17.04 21.35 -8.54
C MET A 96 16.74 22.73 -7.95
N GLN A 97 15.49 23.18 -7.92
CA GLN A 97 15.09 24.39 -7.18
C GLN A 97 15.32 24.25 -5.67
N PHE A 98 15.32 23.03 -5.13
CA PHE A 98 15.65 22.79 -3.72
C PHE A 98 17.13 23.05 -3.41
N PHE A 99 18.03 22.89 -4.38
CA PHE A 99 19.45 23.15 -4.22
C PHE A 99 19.72 24.63 -3.90
N ASP A 100 19.03 25.53 -4.61
CA ASP A 100 19.19 26.98 -4.47
C ASP A 100 18.81 27.47 -3.05
N ILE A 101 17.81 26.85 -2.43
CA ILE A 101 17.37 27.15 -1.05
C ILE A 101 18.43 26.74 -0.02
N PHE A 102 19.08 25.59 -0.21
CA PHE A 102 20.16 25.16 0.69
C PHE A 102 21.42 26.01 0.53
N GLU A 103 21.71 26.49 -0.69
CA GLU A 103 22.82 27.42 -0.92
C GLU A 103 22.57 28.78 -0.26
N MET A 104 21.34 29.30 -0.37
CA MET A 104 20.88 30.52 0.31
C MET A 104 21.04 30.40 1.84
N ILE A 105 20.58 29.30 2.45
CA ILE A 105 20.76 29.04 3.89
C ILE A 105 22.25 28.96 4.26
N GLY A 106 23.06 28.32 3.42
CA GLY A 106 24.51 28.24 3.60
C GLY A 106 25.19 29.61 3.58
N ASN A 107 24.71 30.54 2.74
CA ASN A 107 25.22 31.92 2.66
C ASN A 107 24.80 32.76 3.86
N VAL A 108 23.54 32.64 4.31
CA VAL A 108 23.02 33.30 5.52
C VAL A 108 23.77 32.84 6.78
N LEU A 109 24.10 31.55 6.88
CA LEU A 109 24.88 31.02 7.98
C LEU A 109 26.32 31.57 8.01
N ARG A 110 26.91 31.82 6.82
CA ARG A 110 28.25 32.44 6.71
C ARG A 110 28.21 33.93 7.07
N SER A 111 27.20 34.67 6.62
CA SER A 111 27.07 36.10 6.92
C SER A 111 26.77 36.37 8.40
N ALA A 112 26.09 35.44 9.07
CA ALA A 112 25.79 35.53 10.50
C ALA A 112 26.97 35.19 11.44
N GLN A 113 28.21 35.11 10.93
CA GLN A 113 29.43 34.81 11.72
C GLN A 113 29.36 33.49 12.51
N ARG A 114 28.48 32.56 12.13
CA ARG A 114 28.46 31.20 12.71
C ARG A 114 29.59 30.41 12.05
N SER A 115 30.41 29.73 12.85
CA SER A 115 31.50 28.88 12.39
C SER A 115 30.97 27.73 11.53
N ASN A 116 31.02 27.94 10.22
CA ASN A 116 30.59 27.00 9.21
C ASN A 116 31.81 26.56 8.40
N VAL A 117 32.20 25.30 8.55
CA VAL A 117 33.26 24.70 7.74
C VAL A 117 32.59 24.01 6.56
N SER A 118 32.89 24.48 5.34
CA SER A 118 32.38 23.83 4.14
C SER A 118 33.37 22.78 3.63
N VAL A 119 32.95 21.51 3.63
CA VAL A 119 33.75 20.39 3.11
C VAL A 119 33.33 20.11 1.67
N GLY A 120 34.29 20.15 0.74
CA GLY A 120 34.06 19.76 -0.65
C GLY A 120 34.15 18.25 -0.81
N ALA A 121 33.09 17.61 -1.31
CA ALA A 121 33.00 16.14 -1.43
C ALA A 121 33.17 15.65 -2.87
N VAL A 122 33.98 16.34 -3.67
CA VAL A 122 34.16 16.07 -5.10
C VAL A 122 35.25 15.03 -5.32
N ASP A 123 36.37 15.16 -4.59
CA ASP A 123 37.52 14.27 -4.69
C ASP A 123 37.99 13.79 -3.31
N GLU A 124 38.70 12.65 -3.25
CA GLU A 124 39.26 12.13 -1.99
C GLU A 124 40.21 13.13 -1.32
N LEU A 125 40.96 13.90 -2.11
CA LEU A 125 41.86 14.95 -1.63
C LEU A 125 41.11 16.14 -1.03
N SER A 126 40.00 16.59 -1.65
CA SER A 126 39.18 17.69 -1.12
C SER A 126 38.46 17.28 0.16
N THR A 127 38.04 16.01 0.23
CA THR A 127 37.39 15.42 1.39
C THR A 127 38.37 15.27 2.56
N ALA A 128 39.59 14.78 2.30
CA ALA A 128 40.64 14.66 3.31
C ALA A 128 41.08 16.03 3.86
N SER A 129 41.27 17.02 2.98
CA SER A 129 41.60 18.39 3.39
C SER A 129 40.49 19.02 4.23
N GLY A 130 39.22 18.82 3.85
CA GLY A 130 38.07 19.28 4.62
C GLY A 130 37.95 18.58 5.98
N LEU A 131 38.28 17.29 6.07
CA LEU A 131 38.31 16.55 7.34
C LEU A 131 39.36 17.15 8.30
N CYS A 132 40.57 17.43 7.80
CA CYS A 132 41.62 18.07 8.60
C CYS A 132 41.20 19.45 9.10
N GLN A 133 40.49 20.25 8.29
CA GLN A 133 39.97 21.56 8.74
C GLN A 133 38.89 21.41 9.82
N VAL A 134 37.98 20.45 9.69
CA VAL A 134 36.97 20.15 10.71
C VAL A 134 37.65 19.70 12.01
N GLU A 135 38.65 18.83 11.91
CA GLU A 135 39.41 18.34 13.07
C GLU A 135 40.14 19.48 13.80
N GLN A 136 40.83 20.36 13.05
CA GLN A 136 41.56 21.49 13.61
C GLN A 136 40.62 22.48 14.32
N GLU A 137 39.43 22.74 13.75
CA GLU A 137 38.42 23.61 14.36
C GLU A 137 37.83 22.99 15.64
N ILE A 138 37.61 21.67 15.65
CA ILE A 138 37.17 20.93 16.85
C ILE A 138 38.24 21.01 17.95
N GLN A 139 39.50 20.76 17.63
CA GLN A 139 40.63 20.83 18.58
C GLN A 139 40.81 22.24 19.16
N THR A 140 40.67 23.29 18.33
CA THR A 140 40.77 24.69 18.75
C THR A 140 39.66 25.08 19.72
N ARG A 141 38.47 24.48 19.59
CA ARG A 141 37.34 24.74 20.49
C ARG A 141 37.43 23.97 21.80
N LEU A 142 37.86 22.71 21.75
CA LEU A 142 38.08 21.87 22.94
C LEU A 142 39.19 22.44 23.84
N SER A 143 40.25 23.00 23.25
CA SER A 143 41.33 23.65 23.99
C SER A 143 40.90 24.95 24.69
N ARG A 144 39.91 25.67 24.14
CA ARG A 144 39.31 26.87 24.78
C ARG A 144 38.36 26.53 25.94
N THR A 145 37.80 25.33 25.98
CA THR A 145 36.89 24.87 27.06
C THR A 145 37.61 24.12 28.18
N GLY A 146 38.94 23.96 28.13
CA GLY A 146 39.76 23.43 29.23
C GLY A 146 39.68 21.91 29.43
N VAL A 147 39.22 21.14 28.44
CA VAL A 147 39.12 19.67 28.52
C VAL A 147 40.41 19.03 27.96
N PRO A 148 41.20 18.28 28.77
CA PRO A 148 42.44 17.68 28.29
C PRO A 148 42.18 16.49 27.36
N PHE A 149 42.93 16.43 26.25
CA PHE A 149 42.86 15.35 25.25
C PHE A 149 43.90 14.27 25.58
N THR A 150 43.48 13.04 25.86
CA THR A 150 44.39 11.88 25.97
C THR A 150 44.46 11.16 24.62
N ASN A 151 45.57 11.32 23.90
CA ASN A 151 45.89 10.55 22.71
C ASN A 151 46.14 9.09 23.08
N HIS A 152 45.15 8.21 22.89
CA HIS A 152 45.37 6.76 22.92
C HIS A 152 45.55 6.22 21.50
N THR A 153 46.71 6.49 20.89
CA THR A 153 47.27 5.66 19.81
C THR A 153 48.77 5.93 19.61
N ARG A 154 49.60 5.11 20.26
CA ARG A 154 50.88 4.51 19.80
C ARG A 154 51.82 4.28 21.01
N GLY A 155 51.94 3.02 21.41
CA GLY A 155 53.02 2.55 22.28
C GLY A 155 54.22 2.09 21.45
N GLY A 156 55.42 2.49 21.89
CA GLY A 156 56.75 2.03 21.44
C GLY A 156 57.47 3.06 20.55
N GLY A 157 58.66 3.58 20.87
CA GLY A 157 59.57 3.40 21.99
C GLY A 157 60.76 4.38 21.87
N LEU A 158 61.41 4.66 23.00
CA LEU A 158 62.73 5.27 23.26
C LEU A 158 63.26 6.49 22.43
N ALA A 159 63.54 7.54 23.20
CA ALA A 159 64.77 8.35 23.28
C ALA A 159 65.11 9.42 22.19
N ASP A 160 65.15 10.67 22.69
CA ASP A 160 65.99 11.83 22.33
C ASP A 160 66.59 11.95 20.91
N SER A 161 66.23 13.01 20.19
CA SER A 161 67.17 14.11 19.83
C SER A 161 66.49 15.21 18.99
N LYS A 162 67.13 16.38 19.03
CA LYS A 162 66.79 17.70 18.48
C LYS A 162 66.48 17.74 16.98
N GLY A 163 65.69 18.74 16.57
CA GLY A 163 65.98 19.54 15.36
C GLY A 163 64.89 19.64 14.29
N SER A 164 64.48 20.88 14.01
CA SER A 164 64.17 21.48 12.69
C SER A 164 63.11 20.88 11.74
N THR A 165 62.12 21.73 11.43
CA THR A 165 61.53 22.04 10.10
C THR A 165 61.76 21.07 8.93
N GLU A 166 60.66 20.58 8.34
CA GLU A 166 60.34 20.36 6.91
C GLU A 166 59.12 19.42 6.85
N GLY A 167 58.06 19.65 6.09
CA GLY A 167 58.05 19.67 4.63
C GLY A 167 57.19 18.51 4.15
N CYS A 168 56.09 18.82 3.46
CA CYS A 168 55.17 17.90 2.82
C CYS A 168 55.91 16.90 1.91
N SER A 169 55.66 15.59 2.05
CA SER A 169 55.70 14.55 1.01
C SER A 169 55.96 13.17 1.62
N LYS A 170 54.97 12.27 1.56
CA LYS A 170 55.16 10.89 1.08
C LYS A 170 53.81 10.17 1.04
N SER A 171 53.31 10.07 -0.18
CA SER A 171 52.41 9.03 -0.66
C SER A 171 52.97 7.64 -0.34
N GLN A 172 52.18 6.80 0.31
CA GLN A 172 52.31 5.35 0.20
C GLN A 172 50.92 4.72 0.05
N SER A 173 50.65 4.38 -1.21
CA SER A 173 49.73 3.36 -1.69
C SER A 173 49.69 2.14 -0.77
N LEU A 174 48.49 1.72 -0.36
CA LEU A 174 48.26 0.39 0.18
C LEU A 174 46.95 -0.15 -0.37
N GLU A 175 47.13 -1.24 -1.10
CA GLU A 175 46.19 -1.97 -1.94
C GLU A 175 45.06 -2.63 -1.13
N LEU A 176 43.94 -2.84 -1.83
CA LEU A 176 42.84 -3.73 -1.46
C LEU A 176 43.35 -5.13 -1.10
N HIS A 177 42.98 -5.64 0.08
CA HIS A 177 42.73 -7.06 0.27
C HIS A 177 41.45 -7.29 1.07
N ALA A 178 40.49 -7.93 0.41
CA ALA A 178 39.33 -8.55 1.02
C ALA A 178 39.75 -9.86 1.70
N ALA A 179 39.33 -10.08 2.94
CA ALA A 179 39.25 -11.41 3.55
C ALA A 179 38.21 -11.43 4.68
N ASP A 180 37.25 -12.34 4.54
CA ASP A 180 36.34 -12.81 5.56
C ASP A 180 37.08 -13.28 6.83
N GLY A 181 36.52 -13.01 8.00
CA GLY A 181 37.12 -13.45 9.26
C GLY A 181 36.26 -13.17 10.48
N VAL A 182 35.30 -14.06 10.72
CA VAL A 182 34.62 -14.23 12.02
C VAL A 182 35.69 -14.38 13.11
N THR A 183 35.68 -13.49 14.10
CA THR A 183 36.39 -13.72 15.37
C THR A 183 35.53 -13.29 16.55
N HIS A 184 35.13 -14.30 17.33
CA HIS A 184 34.65 -14.19 18.70
C HIS A 184 35.72 -13.55 19.60
N VAL A 185 35.29 -12.72 20.54
CA VAL A 185 36.10 -12.30 21.70
C VAL A 185 35.27 -12.58 22.97
N PRO A 186 35.87 -13.15 24.03
CA PRO A 186 35.14 -13.89 25.05
C PRO A 186 34.51 -13.02 26.15
N SER A 187 33.45 -13.57 26.72
CA SER A 187 32.77 -13.10 27.94
C SER A 187 33.66 -13.23 29.18
N LEU A 188 33.78 -12.16 29.95
CA LEU A 188 34.14 -12.18 31.37
C LEU A 188 33.12 -11.33 32.14
N GLY A 189 32.49 -11.95 33.13
CA GLY A 189 31.32 -11.44 33.84
C GLY A 189 31.63 -10.39 34.91
N GLY A 190 30.58 -9.66 35.28
CA GLY A 190 30.58 -8.72 36.40
C GLY A 190 29.27 -7.93 36.47
N THR A 191 28.45 -8.27 37.47
CA THR A 191 27.11 -7.76 37.79
C THR A 191 27.02 -6.24 38.02
N ALA A 192 26.08 -5.55 37.36
CA ALA A 192 25.29 -4.45 37.93
C ALA A 192 24.24 -3.96 36.91
N GLY A 193 22.98 -3.86 37.33
CA GLY A 193 21.85 -3.49 36.47
C GLY A 193 21.93 -2.06 35.92
N ARG A 194 21.65 -1.93 34.62
CA ARG A 194 21.03 -0.75 34.01
C ARG A 194 20.42 -1.16 32.67
N SER A 195 19.09 -1.06 32.61
CA SER A 195 18.27 -1.18 31.41
C SER A 195 18.69 -0.16 30.36
N SER A 196 19.53 -0.58 29.42
CA SER A 196 19.83 0.16 28.20
C SER A 196 18.85 -0.26 27.11
N VAL A 197 17.93 0.65 26.79
CA VAL A 197 17.09 0.57 25.61
C VAL A 197 18.01 0.60 24.39
N ALA A 198 18.21 -0.55 23.76
CA ALA A 198 18.91 -0.66 22.49
C ALA A 198 18.07 0.01 21.39
N VAL A 199 18.29 1.30 21.18
CA VAL A 199 17.79 2.00 19.98
C VAL A 199 18.67 1.58 18.82
N PHE A 200 18.20 0.58 18.06
CA PHE A 200 18.75 0.26 16.75
C PHE A 200 18.57 1.46 15.82
N HIS A 201 19.61 2.28 15.65
CA HIS A 201 19.70 3.21 14.53
C HIS A 201 20.00 2.42 13.26
N ARG A 202 18.99 2.32 12.38
CA ARG A 202 19.14 1.72 11.03
C ARG A 202 19.11 2.84 9.99
N GLY A 203 20.04 2.79 9.04
CA GLY A 203 20.21 3.81 8.01
C GLY A 203 19.02 3.90 7.03
N PRO A 204 18.78 5.09 6.44
CA PRO A 204 17.64 5.34 5.55
C PRO A 204 17.68 4.55 4.22
N HIS A 205 18.85 4.09 3.78
CA HIS A 205 19.02 3.35 2.52
C HIS A 205 18.47 1.92 2.55
N ASP A 206 18.41 1.26 3.71
CA ASP A 206 17.86 -0.09 3.84
C ASP A 206 16.33 -0.12 3.90
N VAL A 207 15.72 0.96 4.38
CA VAL A 207 14.26 1.03 4.59
C VAL A 207 13.55 1.14 3.24
N GLY A 208 14.05 1.97 2.32
CA GLY A 208 13.49 2.13 0.97
C GLY A 208 13.55 0.85 0.15
N ARG A 209 14.72 0.18 0.11
CA ARG A 209 14.90 -1.06 -0.66
C ARG A 209 14.07 -2.23 -0.10
N ARG A 210 13.92 -2.33 1.23
CA ARG A 210 13.07 -3.34 1.88
C ARG A 210 11.58 -3.05 1.68
N LEU A 211 11.15 -1.79 1.74
CA LEU A 211 9.76 -1.40 1.44
C LEU A 211 9.40 -1.67 -0.02
N LEU A 212 10.32 -1.38 -0.94
CA LEU A 212 10.15 -1.67 -2.36
C LEU A 212 10.05 -3.18 -2.61
N GLN A 213 10.99 -3.97 -2.08
CA GLN A 213 10.95 -5.42 -2.18
C GLN A 213 9.68 -6.02 -1.56
N ALA A 214 9.24 -5.51 -0.40
CA ALA A 214 8.01 -5.95 0.24
C ALA A 214 6.76 -5.59 -0.58
N SER A 215 6.75 -4.42 -1.22
CA SER A 215 5.62 -3.94 -2.05
C SER A 215 5.52 -4.70 -3.37
N ILE A 216 6.65 -4.91 -4.06
CA ILE A 216 6.72 -5.73 -5.29
C ILE A 216 6.32 -7.17 -4.98
N PHE A 217 6.82 -7.73 -3.89
CA PHE A 217 6.46 -9.09 -3.49
C PHE A 217 4.98 -9.20 -3.11
N ALA A 218 4.42 -8.23 -2.37
CA ALA A 218 2.99 -8.21 -2.06
C ALA A 218 2.14 -8.08 -3.32
N LEU A 219 2.56 -7.29 -4.30
CA LEU A 219 1.92 -7.17 -5.60
C LEU A 219 1.97 -8.50 -6.37
N LEU A 220 3.12 -9.17 -6.41
CA LEU A 220 3.26 -10.49 -7.04
C LEU A 220 2.36 -11.53 -6.39
N VAL A 221 2.29 -11.56 -5.06
CA VAL A 221 1.39 -12.48 -4.35
C VAL A 221 -0.07 -12.10 -4.59
N TYR A 222 -0.40 -10.81 -4.70
CA TYR A 222 -1.75 -10.37 -5.03
C TYR A 222 -2.17 -10.80 -6.44
N ILE A 223 -1.32 -10.57 -7.45
CA ILE A 223 -1.54 -10.95 -8.84
C ILE A 223 -1.59 -12.47 -8.97
N GLY A 224 -0.63 -13.19 -8.36
CA GLY A 224 -0.61 -14.65 -8.33
C GLY A 224 -1.84 -15.24 -7.67
N GLY A 225 -2.29 -14.65 -6.55
CA GLY A 225 -3.52 -15.03 -5.87
C GLY A 225 -4.76 -14.78 -6.74
N ALA A 226 -4.90 -13.60 -7.35
CA ALA A 226 -6.02 -13.32 -8.25
C ALA A 226 -6.03 -14.22 -9.50
N GLY A 227 -4.85 -14.54 -10.03
CA GLY A 227 -4.67 -15.54 -11.08
C GLY A 227 -5.12 -16.92 -10.63
N LEU A 228 -4.75 -17.35 -9.41
CA LEU A 228 -5.16 -18.62 -8.84
C LEU A 228 -6.68 -18.68 -8.60
N THR A 229 -7.30 -17.62 -8.07
CA THR A 229 -8.76 -17.53 -7.92
C THR A 229 -9.44 -17.68 -9.28
N SER A 230 -8.92 -16.99 -10.30
CA SER A 230 -9.44 -17.05 -11.66
C SER A 230 -9.29 -18.47 -12.21
N MET A 231 -8.13 -19.10 -12.07
CA MET A 231 -7.89 -20.49 -12.47
C MET A 231 -8.83 -21.48 -11.75
N ALA A 232 -9.08 -21.28 -10.46
CA ALA A 232 -10.02 -22.11 -9.70
C ALA A 232 -11.45 -21.97 -10.24
N GLN A 233 -11.92 -20.74 -10.44
CA GLN A 233 -13.26 -20.49 -10.99
C GLN A 233 -13.41 -21.03 -12.43
N LEU A 234 -12.38 -20.85 -13.25
CA LEU A 234 -12.30 -21.36 -14.61
C LEU A 234 -12.27 -22.90 -14.65
N GLY A 235 -11.51 -23.52 -13.74
CA GLY A 235 -11.44 -24.97 -13.59
C GLY A 235 -12.77 -25.57 -13.17
N ILE A 236 -13.45 -24.96 -12.19
CA ILE A 236 -14.80 -25.37 -11.76
C ILE A 236 -15.78 -25.24 -12.94
N ALA A 237 -15.77 -24.13 -13.68
CA ALA A 237 -16.68 -23.92 -14.81
C ALA A 237 -16.54 -25.02 -15.87
N ARG A 238 -15.31 -25.45 -16.18
CA ARG A 238 -15.04 -26.52 -17.15
C ARG A 238 -15.54 -27.88 -16.67
N LEU A 239 -15.32 -28.19 -15.39
CA LEU A 239 -15.57 -29.52 -14.84
C LEU A 239 -17.04 -29.76 -14.49
N VAL A 240 -17.75 -28.71 -14.07
CA VAL A 240 -19.11 -28.77 -13.53
C VAL A 240 -20.18 -28.38 -14.57
N GLY A 241 -19.80 -27.68 -15.65
CA GLY A 241 -20.71 -27.23 -16.70
C GLY A 241 -21.48 -25.94 -16.37
N ALA A 242 -22.15 -25.35 -17.36
CA ALA A 242 -22.68 -23.98 -17.27
C ALA A 242 -23.85 -23.80 -16.27
N THR A 243 -24.75 -24.78 -16.16
CA THR A 243 -25.89 -24.74 -15.23
C THR A 243 -25.43 -24.83 -13.79
N SER A 244 -24.67 -25.87 -13.46
CA SER A 244 -24.17 -26.11 -12.10
C SER A 244 -23.12 -25.06 -11.68
N TYR A 245 -22.30 -24.56 -12.61
CA TYR A 245 -21.45 -23.40 -12.35
C TYR A 245 -22.26 -22.13 -12.06
N GLY A 246 -23.39 -21.93 -12.75
CA GLY A 246 -24.33 -20.85 -12.46
C GLY A 246 -24.88 -20.91 -11.04
N THR A 247 -25.32 -22.09 -10.60
CA THR A 247 -25.80 -22.33 -9.22
C THR A 247 -24.71 -22.02 -8.20
N TYR A 248 -23.51 -22.53 -8.44
CA TYR A 248 -22.33 -22.27 -7.60
C TYR A 248 -22.00 -20.77 -7.53
N SER A 249 -21.93 -20.10 -8.68
CA SER A 249 -21.62 -18.68 -8.80
C SER A 249 -22.65 -17.81 -8.09
N TYR A 250 -23.94 -18.14 -8.24
CA TYR A 250 -25.03 -17.43 -7.57
C TYR A 250 -24.94 -17.56 -6.04
N ALA A 251 -24.69 -18.77 -5.54
CA ALA A 251 -24.51 -19.02 -4.11
C ALA A 251 -23.23 -18.34 -3.56
N LEU A 252 -22.14 -18.38 -4.33
CA LEU A 252 -20.89 -17.71 -3.99
C LEU A 252 -21.05 -16.17 -3.97
N ALA A 253 -21.85 -15.60 -4.88
CA ALA A 253 -22.12 -14.17 -4.94
C ALA A 253 -22.80 -13.69 -3.64
N TRP A 254 -23.88 -14.34 -3.23
CA TRP A 254 -24.59 -14.00 -1.98
C TRP A 254 -23.70 -14.15 -0.74
N SER A 255 -23.00 -15.28 -0.61
CA SER A 255 -22.09 -15.51 0.53
C SER A 255 -20.94 -14.50 0.59
N THR A 256 -20.37 -14.11 -0.55
CA THR A 256 -19.31 -13.10 -0.61
C THR A 256 -19.81 -11.72 -0.17
N VAL A 257 -21.00 -11.31 -0.64
CA VAL A 257 -21.61 -10.03 -0.27
C VAL A 257 -21.93 -10.02 1.23
N LEU A 258 -22.61 -11.06 1.72
CA LEU A 258 -22.96 -11.18 3.13
C LEU A 258 -21.72 -11.21 4.03
N ALA A 259 -20.69 -11.97 3.66
CA ALA A 259 -19.45 -12.02 4.43
C ALA A 259 -18.76 -10.65 4.45
N THR A 260 -18.71 -9.94 3.31
CA THR A 260 -18.09 -8.61 3.24
C THR A 260 -18.83 -7.60 4.09
N LEU A 261 -20.17 -7.55 4.02
CA LEU A 261 -21.00 -6.69 4.88
C LEU A 261 -20.82 -7.07 6.36
N SER A 262 -20.72 -8.36 6.66
CA SER A 262 -20.56 -8.87 8.04
C SER A 262 -19.22 -8.47 8.68
N THR A 263 -18.20 -8.15 7.89
CA THR A 263 -16.94 -7.61 8.44
C THR A 263 -17.11 -6.25 9.11
N LEU A 264 -18.20 -5.53 8.82
CA LEU A 264 -18.49 -4.19 9.32
C LEU A 264 -17.27 -3.24 9.24
N GLY A 265 -16.40 -3.41 8.23
CA GLY A 265 -15.26 -2.51 8.00
C GLY A 265 -14.18 -2.59 9.08
N PHE A 266 -14.29 -3.55 10.00
CA PHE A 266 -13.27 -3.79 11.02
C PHE A 266 -11.96 -4.28 10.41
N ASN A 267 -11.99 -4.86 9.21
CA ASN A 267 -10.78 -5.21 8.45
C ASN A 267 -9.85 -4.01 8.23
N MET A 268 -10.41 -2.82 7.93
CA MET A 268 -9.62 -1.58 7.79
C MET A 268 -9.33 -0.93 9.14
N SER A 269 -10.29 -0.93 10.07
CA SER A 269 -10.10 -0.36 11.42
C SER A 269 -8.98 -1.06 12.19
N LEU A 270 -8.86 -2.39 12.08
CA LEU A 270 -7.80 -3.16 12.71
C LEU A 270 -6.41 -2.76 12.17
N LEU A 271 -6.30 -2.48 10.86
CA LEU A 271 -5.04 -2.03 10.25
C LEU A 271 -4.60 -0.64 10.72
N ARG A 272 -5.53 0.17 11.25
CA ARG A 272 -5.24 1.51 11.80
C ARG A 272 -4.99 1.48 13.30
N PHE A 273 -5.95 0.98 14.08
CA PHE A 273 -5.92 1.08 15.54
C PHE A 273 -4.93 0.12 16.19
N VAL A 274 -4.73 -1.08 15.64
CA VAL A 274 -3.80 -2.06 16.25
C VAL A 274 -2.35 -1.57 16.20
N PRO A 275 -1.81 -1.07 15.06
CA PRO A 275 -0.47 -0.48 15.05
C PRO A 275 -0.36 0.77 15.93
N GLU A 276 -1.40 1.62 15.97
CA GLU A 276 -1.45 2.83 16.79
C GLU A 276 -1.35 2.50 18.29
N TYR A 277 -2.15 1.56 18.79
CA TYR A 277 -2.11 1.14 20.18
C TYR A 277 -0.86 0.35 20.54
N ARG A 278 -0.30 -0.42 19.59
CA ARG A 278 1.01 -1.08 19.74
C ARG A 278 2.12 -0.04 19.91
N ALA A 279 2.14 1.01 19.09
CA ALA A 279 3.14 2.08 19.19
C ALA A 279 3.01 2.87 20.51
N ALA A 280 1.79 3.01 21.02
CA ALA A 280 1.52 3.65 22.32
C ALA A 280 1.73 2.73 23.54
N GLY A 281 2.09 1.45 23.35
CA GLY A 281 2.22 0.47 24.44
C GLY A 281 0.90 0.08 25.12
N ARG A 282 -0.24 0.46 24.53
CA ARG A 282 -1.59 0.24 25.07
C ARG A 282 -2.20 -1.08 24.62
N TRP A 283 -1.62 -2.17 25.10
CA TRP A 283 -2.04 -3.52 24.76
C TRP A 283 -3.46 -3.87 25.26
N ASP A 284 -3.95 -3.16 26.28
CA ASP A 284 -5.32 -3.21 26.82
C ASP A 284 -6.36 -2.86 25.75
N LEU A 285 -6.16 -1.74 25.05
CA LEU A 285 -7.04 -1.31 23.97
C LEU A 285 -6.86 -2.14 22.71
N ALA A 286 -5.62 -2.57 22.40
CA ALA A 286 -5.38 -3.43 21.26
C ALA A 286 -6.16 -4.74 21.37
N ARG A 287 -6.12 -5.41 22.54
CA ARG A 287 -6.93 -6.61 22.80
C ARG A 287 -8.43 -6.31 22.80
N GLY A 288 -8.83 -5.16 23.34
CA GLY A 288 -10.21 -4.68 23.32
C GLY A 288 -10.77 -4.57 21.90
N VAL A 289 -10.08 -3.86 21.00
CA VAL A 289 -10.49 -3.71 19.59
C VAL A 289 -10.58 -5.07 18.90
N ILE A 290 -9.56 -5.92 19.05
CA ILE A 290 -9.50 -7.22 18.37
C ILE A 290 -10.69 -8.09 18.79
N THR A 291 -10.95 -8.17 20.10
CA THR A 291 -12.05 -8.98 20.64
C THR A 291 -13.39 -8.42 20.20
N PHE A 292 -13.55 -7.09 20.25
CA PHE A 292 -14.76 -6.39 19.82
C PHE A 292 -15.06 -6.59 18.33
N ALA A 293 -14.05 -6.40 17.48
CA ALA A 293 -14.15 -6.57 16.04
C ALA A 293 -14.53 -8.01 15.67
N LEU A 294 -13.84 -9.00 16.27
CA LEU A 294 -14.12 -10.42 16.00
C LEU A 294 -15.50 -10.83 16.51
N SER A 295 -15.89 -10.44 17.73
CA SER A 295 -17.18 -10.84 18.30
C SER A 295 -18.36 -10.25 17.53
N TRP A 296 -18.34 -8.95 17.24
CA TRP A 296 -19.43 -8.30 16.51
C TRP A 296 -19.53 -8.81 15.07
N SER A 297 -18.41 -8.87 14.35
CA SER A 297 -18.43 -9.30 12.95
C SER A 297 -18.85 -10.75 12.81
N LEU A 298 -18.37 -11.64 13.70
CA LEU A 298 -18.76 -13.05 13.65
C LEU A 298 -20.20 -13.27 14.10
N SER A 299 -20.71 -12.45 15.04
CA SER A 299 -22.12 -12.48 15.44
C SER A 299 -23.03 -12.04 14.29
N VAL A 300 -22.68 -10.95 13.59
CA VAL A 300 -23.41 -10.50 12.40
C VAL A 300 -23.30 -11.51 11.27
N ALA A 301 -22.14 -12.13 11.05
CA ALA A 301 -21.96 -13.17 10.04
C ALA A 301 -22.77 -14.43 10.36
N MET A 302 -22.81 -14.85 11.63
CA MET A 302 -23.66 -15.96 12.08
C MET A 302 -25.13 -15.62 11.89
N LEU A 303 -25.57 -14.43 12.30
CA LEU A 303 -26.95 -13.99 12.11
C LEU A 303 -27.33 -13.96 10.62
N ALA A 304 -26.47 -13.40 9.76
CA ALA A 304 -26.66 -13.36 8.32
C ALA A 304 -26.71 -14.77 7.71
N GLY A 305 -25.83 -15.67 8.14
CA GLY A 305 -25.81 -17.07 7.71
C GLY A 305 -27.07 -17.83 8.15
N LEU A 306 -27.49 -17.71 9.41
CA LEU A 306 -28.68 -18.37 9.93
C LEU A 306 -29.97 -17.83 9.29
N THR A 307 -30.08 -16.51 9.13
CA THR A 307 -31.25 -15.88 8.48
C THR A 307 -31.33 -16.26 7.00
N GLY A 308 -30.20 -16.24 6.29
CA GLY A 308 -30.14 -16.70 4.90
C GLY A 308 -30.48 -18.19 4.76
N ALA A 309 -29.93 -19.04 5.64
CA ALA A 309 -30.21 -20.48 5.62
C ALA A 309 -31.68 -20.77 5.93
N SER A 310 -32.28 -20.03 6.87
CA SER A 310 -33.71 -20.13 7.19
C SER A 310 -34.55 -19.71 5.99
N LEU A 311 -34.24 -18.57 5.35
CA LEU A 311 -34.96 -18.08 4.17
C LEU A 311 -34.97 -19.13 3.04
N VAL A 312 -33.82 -19.78 2.80
CA VAL A 312 -33.66 -20.84 1.79
C VAL A 312 -34.37 -22.14 2.19
N ALA A 313 -34.45 -22.46 3.48
CA ALA A 313 -35.18 -23.62 3.95
C ALA A 313 -36.70 -23.43 3.79
N PHE A 314 -37.21 -22.22 4.02
CA PHE A 314 -38.64 -21.89 3.91
C PHE A 314 -39.11 -21.51 2.50
N SER A 315 -38.21 -21.17 1.58
CA SER A 315 -38.58 -20.73 0.23
C SER A 315 -39.19 -21.85 -0.64
N GLY A 316 -39.08 -23.12 -0.23
CA GLY A 316 -39.69 -24.24 -0.96
C GLY A 316 -39.18 -24.40 -2.39
N GLU A 317 -37.95 -23.98 -2.68
CA GLU A 317 -37.39 -24.05 -4.03
C GLU A 317 -37.39 -25.50 -4.56
N SER A 318 -38.01 -25.71 -5.71
CA SER A 318 -38.16 -27.03 -6.33
C SER A 318 -36.84 -27.65 -6.83
N HIS A 319 -35.76 -26.88 -6.91
CA HIS A 319 -34.44 -27.35 -7.36
C HIS A 319 -33.56 -27.72 -6.17
N GLN A 320 -33.53 -29.03 -5.85
CA GLN A 320 -32.78 -29.57 -4.71
C GLN A 320 -31.28 -29.23 -4.74
N GLU A 321 -30.69 -29.07 -5.93
CA GLU A 321 -29.28 -28.65 -6.07
C GLU A 321 -29.03 -27.20 -5.63
N LEU A 322 -29.89 -26.27 -6.04
CA LEU A 322 -29.78 -24.85 -5.70
C LEU A 322 -29.95 -24.64 -4.20
N GLN A 323 -30.94 -25.30 -3.61
CA GLN A 323 -31.18 -25.24 -2.17
C GLN A 323 -29.96 -25.71 -1.37
N ARG A 324 -29.38 -26.86 -1.72
CA ARG A 324 -28.17 -27.39 -1.04
C ARG A 324 -26.96 -26.48 -1.22
N ALA A 325 -26.73 -25.98 -2.44
CA ALA A 325 -25.63 -25.05 -2.70
C ALA A 325 -25.77 -23.75 -1.90
N MET A 326 -26.99 -23.22 -1.78
CA MET A 326 -27.26 -22.02 -0.98
C MET A 326 -27.07 -22.25 0.51
N LEU A 327 -27.53 -23.38 1.06
CA LEU A 327 -27.30 -23.71 2.47
C LEU A 327 -25.80 -23.80 2.80
N LEU A 328 -25.02 -24.44 1.92
CA LEU A 328 -23.55 -24.48 2.05
C LEU A 328 -22.92 -23.10 1.93
N ALA A 329 -23.45 -22.24 1.05
CA ALA A 329 -22.98 -20.87 0.92
C ALA A 329 -23.25 -20.03 2.17
N MET A 330 -24.41 -20.17 2.78
CA MET A 330 -24.73 -19.50 4.04
C MET A 330 -23.83 -20.01 5.19
N ALA A 331 -23.52 -21.30 5.22
CA ALA A 331 -22.55 -21.86 6.16
C ALA A 331 -21.12 -21.32 5.95
N ALA A 332 -20.75 -20.96 4.71
CA ALA A 332 -19.45 -20.37 4.39
C ALA A 332 -19.29 -18.92 4.86
N VAL A 333 -20.38 -18.17 5.08
CA VAL A 333 -20.36 -16.74 5.47
C VAL A 333 -19.52 -16.47 6.73
N PRO A 334 -19.74 -17.12 7.89
CA PRO A 334 -18.94 -16.89 9.09
C PRO A 334 -17.47 -17.27 8.89
N LEU A 335 -17.19 -18.34 8.14
CA LEU A 335 -15.83 -18.78 7.82
C LEU A 335 -15.07 -17.76 6.98
N MET A 336 -15.69 -17.25 5.92
CA MET A 336 -15.14 -16.19 5.07
C MET A 336 -14.89 -14.90 5.86
N THR A 337 -15.85 -14.50 6.71
CA THR A 337 -15.73 -13.32 7.57
C THR A 337 -14.56 -13.47 8.54
N PHE A 338 -14.41 -14.65 9.14
CA PHE A 338 -13.28 -14.94 10.02
C PHE A 338 -11.94 -14.89 9.28
N CYS A 339 -11.84 -15.48 8.08
CA CYS A 339 -10.62 -15.45 7.28
C CYS A 339 -10.18 -14.03 6.94
N THR A 340 -11.10 -13.17 6.50
CA THR A 340 -10.81 -11.78 6.10
C THR A 340 -10.38 -10.92 7.29
N LEU A 341 -11.02 -11.07 8.46
CA LEU A 341 -10.61 -10.38 9.69
C LEU A 341 -9.28 -10.88 10.23
N GLY A 342 -9.09 -12.21 10.26
CA GLY A 342 -7.85 -12.79 10.73
C GLY A 342 -6.65 -12.41 9.84
N ALA A 343 -6.82 -12.39 8.53
CA ALA A 343 -5.79 -11.90 7.62
C ALA A 343 -5.47 -10.41 7.84
N SER A 344 -6.49 -9.59 8.11
CA SER A 344 -6.31 -8.17 8.46
C SER A 344 -5.56 -7.98 9.77
N LEU A 345 -5.80 -8.86 10.75
CA LEU A 345 -5.08 -8.86 12.02
C LEU A 345 -3.61 -9.26 11.85
N ILE A 346 -3.32 -10.31 11.06
CA ILE A 346 -1.95 -10.73 10.76
C ILE A 346 -1.19 -9.61 10.04
N ARG A 347 -1.84 -8.93 9.08
CA ARG A 347 -1.30 -7.72 8.43
C ARG A 347 -1.01 -6.62 9.45
N ALA A 348 -1.91 -6.37 10.40
CA ALA A 348 -1.74 -5.34 11.43
C ALA A 348 -0.55 -5.63 12.38
N PHE A 349 -0.18 -6.91 12.58
CA PHE A 349 1.02 -7.28 13.33
C PHE A 349 2.33 -7.13 12.55
N GLY A 350 2.27 -6.81 11.26
CA GLY A 350 3.41 -6.62 10.35
C GLY A 350 3.71 -7.84 9.46
N GLY A 351 2.91 -8.90 9.53
CA GLY A 351 3.07 -10.12 8.74
C GLY A 351 2.37 -10.06 7.37
N VAL A 352 2.68 -9.07 6.52
CA VAL A 352 1.96 -8.89 5.23
C VAL A 352 2.00 -10.16 4.36
N VAL A 353 3.18 -10.78 4.25
CA VAL A 353 3.37 -12.03 3.50
C VAL A 353 2.67 -13.22 4.17
N SER A 354 2.80 -13.31 5.50
CA SER A 354 2.16 -14.35 6.32
C SER A 354 0.63 -14.25 6.32
N ALA A 355 0.06 -13.08 5.98
CA ALA A 355 -1.37 -12.87 5.87
C ALA A 355 -1.91 -13.18 4.47
N LEU A 356 -1.17 -12.83 3.42
CA LEU A 356 -1.60 -13.02 2.04
C LEU A 356 -1.55 -14.49 1.60
N LEU A 357 -0.58 -15.26 2.10
CA LEU A 357 -0.41 -16.67 1.73
C LEU A 357 -1.62 -17.55 2.13
N PRO A 358 -2.10 -17.53 3.40
CA PRO A 358 -3.30 -18.28 3.77
C PRO A 358 -4.56 -17.77 3.06
N GLU A 359 -4.77 -16.45 3.04
CA GLU A 359 -6.03 -15.85 2.58
C GLU A 359 -6.31 -16.09 1.09
N ARG A 360 -5.27 -16.06 0.25
CA ARG A 360 -5.41 -16.21 -1.22
C ARG A 360 -4.87 -17.54 -1.73
N VAL A 361 -3.63 -17.90 -1.39
CA VAL A 361 -2.98 -19.08 -1.99
C VAL A 361 -3.54 -20.37 -1.40
N ALA A 362 -3.65 -20.45 -0.07
CA ALA A 362 -4.16 -21.68 0.57
C ALA A 362 -5.64 -21.89 0.27
N ARG A 363 -6.46 -20.83 0.33
CA ARG A 363 -7.90 -20.94 0.07
C ARG A 363 -8.22 -21.38 -1.35
N ASP A 364 -7.72 -20.65 -2.35
CA ASP A 364 -8.06 -20.93 -3.75
C ASP A 364 -7.27 -22.12 -4.30
N GLY A 365 -6.04 -22.34 -3.81
CA GLY A 365 -5.23 -23.51 -4.16
C GLY A 365 -5.82 -24.81 -3.61
N LEU A 366 -6.29 -24.82 -2.36
CA LEU A 366 -6.96 -25.99 -1.77
C LEU A 366 -8.31 -26.24 -2.43
N LEU A 367 -9.07 -25.19 -2.76
CA LEU A 367 -10.30 -25.31 -3.54
C LEU A 367 -10.03 -26.02 -4.88
N LEU A 368 -9.02 -25.54 -5.62
CA LEU A 368 -8.63 -26.13 -6.91
C LEU A 368 -8.13 -27.56 -6.75
N ALA A 369 -7.35 -27.86 -5.70
CA ALA A 369 -6.87 -29.21 -5.42
C ALA A 369 -8.01 -30.18 -5.07
N LEU A 370 -9.00 -29.75 -4.28
CA LEU A 370 -10.16 -30.56 -3.91
C LEU A 370 -11.05 -30.86 -5.12
N VAL A 371 -11.36 -29.83 -5.92
CA VAL A 371 -12.18 -29.98 -7.12
C VAL A 371 -11.46 -30.80 -8.19
N GLY A 372 -10.17 -30.50 -8.42
CA GLY A 372 -9.33 -31.25 -9.36
C GLY A 372 -9.16 -32.71 -8.95
N GLY A 373 -8.86 -32.96 -7.67
CA GLY A 373 -8.71 -34.32 -7.14
C GLY A 373 -9.99 -35.15 -7.26
N ALA A 374 -11.15 -34.54 -7.00
CA ALA A 374 -12.44 -35.21 -7.22
C ALA A 374 -12.71 -35.53 -8.70
N ALA A 375 -12.34 -34.62 -9.60
CA ALA A 375 -12.44 -34.85 -11.05
C ALA A 375 -11.55 -36.00 -11.53
N PHE A 376 -10.31 -36.12 -11.01
CA PHE A 376 -9.41 -37.22 -11.38
C PHE A 376 -9.83 -38.56 -10.78
N SER A 377 -10.41 -38.56 -9.58
CA SER A 377 -10.89 -39.79 -8.96
C SER A 377 -12.06 -40.40 -9.74
N GLY A 378 -12.94 -39.58 -10.34
CA GLY A 378 -14.11 -40.05 -11.10
C GLY A 378 -15.21 -40.71 -10.26
N TRP A 379 -15.10 -40.68 -8.92
CA TRP A 379 -16.01 -41.36 -7.99
C TRP A 379 -17.17 -40.47 -7.52
N VAL A 380 -17.12 -39.17 -7.81
CA VAL A 380 -18.07 -38.16 -7.33
C VAL A 380 -18.61 -37.36 -8.51
N THR A 381 -19.93 -37.14 -8.57
CA THR A 381 -20.54 -36.24 -9.55
C THR A 381 -20.14 -34.80 -9.21
N LEU A 382 -19.53 -34.11 -10.18
CA LEU A 382 -19.10 -32.73 -10.02
C LEU A 382 -20.28 -31.79 -10.22
N ASP A 383 -21.09 -31.67 -9.17
CA ASP A 383 -22.27 -30.81 -9.13
C ASP A 383 -22.02 -29.53 -8.32
N ALA A 384 -22.94 -28.55 -8.42
CA ALA A 384 -22.82 -27.27 -7.71
C ALA A 384 -22.66 -27.41 -6.18
N PRO A 385 -23.38 -28.31 -5.48
CA PRO A 385 -23.21 -28.51 -4.05
C PRO A 385 -21.82 -29.02 -3.68
N PHE A 386 -21.22 -29.86 -4.51
CA PHE A 386 -19.86 -30.36 -4.29
C PHE A 386 -18.84 -29.22 -4.37
N ALA A 387 -18.94 -28.37 -5.40
CA ALA A 387 -18.09 -27.18 -5.53
C ALA A 387 -18.25 -26.24 -4.32
N MET A 388 -19.46 -26.06 -3.80
CA MET A 388 -19.68 -25.21 -2.62
C MET A 388 -19.19 -25.86 -1.33
N MET A 389 -19.31 -27.18 -1.20
CA MET A 389 -18.71 -27.93 -0.09
C MET A 389 -17.19 -27.77 -0.10
N ALA A 390 -16.55 -27.82 -1.27
CA ALA A 390 -15.11 -27.54 -1.42
C ALA A 390 -14.76 -26.10 -1.01
N VAL A 391 -15.64 -25.11 -1.22
CA VAL A 391 -15.46 -23.74 -0.70
C VAL A 391 -15.56 -23.71 0.83
N VAL A 392 -16.51 -24.43 1.43
CA VAL A 392 -16.65 -24.49 2.89
C VAL A 392 -15.42 -25.16 3.52
N THR A 393 -14.97 -26.29 2.99
CA THR A 393 -13.81 -27.03 3.52
C THR A 393 -12.52 -26.24 3.34
N SER A 394 -12.29 -25.65 2.16
CA SER A 394 -11.11 -24.79 1.93
C SER A 394 -11.12 -23.55 2.82
N SER A 395 -12.29 -22.94 3.05
CA SER A 395 -12.42 -21.80 3.97
C SER A 395 -12.23 -22.20 5.43
N ALA A 396 -12.65 -23.40 5.84
CA ALA A 396 -12.40 -23.93 7.18
C ALA A 396 -10.92 -24.24 7.45
N VAL A 397 -10.23 -24.86 6.49
CA VAL A 397 -8.78 -25.08 6.58
C VAL A 397 -8.04 -23.75 6.60
N THR A 398 -8.46 -22.79 5.77
CA THR A 398 -7.87 -21.44 5.75
C THR A 398 -8.10 -20.72 7.09
N ALA A 399 -9.30 -20.80 7.66
CA ALA A 399 -9.62 -20.23 8.97
C ALA A 399 -8.72 -20.84 10.07
N MET A 400 -8.50 -22.15 10.04
CA MET A 400 -7.58 -22.82 10.97
C MET A 400 -6.14 -22.33 10.81
N LEU A 401 -5.65 -22.21 9.57
CA LEU A 401 -4.30 -21.71 9.28
C LEU A 401 -4.13 -20.25 9.70
N VAL A 402 -5.14 -19.41 9.45
CA VAL A 402 -5.19 -18.00 9.87
C VAL A 402 -5.20 -17.90 11.40
N LEU A 403 -5.95 -18.76 12.09
CA LEU A 403 -5.94 -18.80 13.55
C LEU A 403 -4.58 -19.23 14.10
N ALA A 404 -3.98 -20.29 13.55
CA ALA A 404 -2.67 -20.79 13.97
C ALA A 404 -1.57 -19.73 13.76
N THR A 405 -1.56 -19.06 12.61
CA THR A 405 -0.62 -17.97 12.32
C THR A 405 -0.89 -16.75 13.18
N ALA A 406 -2.15 -16.38 13.44
CA ALA A 406 -2.50 -15.28 14.33
C ALA A 406 -2.08 -15.54 15.78
N ILE A 407 -2.18 -16.78 16.27
CA ILE A 407 -1.69 -17.18 17.60
C ILE A 407 -0.16 -17.12 17.64
N LYS A 408 0.52 -17.63 16.61
CA LYS A 408 1.99 -17.65 16.53
C LYS A 408 2.61 -16.26 16.44
N LEU A 409 1.99 -15.33 15.71
CA LEU A 409 2.47 -13.94 15.55
C LEU A 409 1.97 -13.01 16.67
N ARG A 410 1.17 -13.52 17.62
CA ARG A 410 0.61 -12.71 18.70
C ARG A 410 1.71 -12.25 19.67
N PRO A 411 1.88 -10.95 19.93
CA PRO A 411 2.84 -10.48 20.93
C PRO A 411 2.49 -11.02 22.31
N THR A 412 3.49 -11.47 23.07
CA THR A 412 3.32 -12.01 24.43
C THR A 412 2.64 -11.00 25.36
N ASP A 413 2.93 -9.71 25.20
CA ASP A 413 2.33 -8.61 25.96
C ASP A 413 0.80 -8.50 25.74
N LEU A 414 0.31 -8.90 24.56
CA LEU A 414 -1.11 -8.89 24.23
C LEU A 414 -1.88 -10.07 24.86
N GLN A 415 -1.18 -11.14 25.24
CA GLN A 415 -1.77 -12.29 25.93
C GLN A 415 -2.08 -11.98 27.40
N ASN A 416 -1.25 -11.16 28.04
CA ASN A 416 -1.35 -10.82 29.46
C ASN A 416 -2.19 -9.56 29.75
N ALA A 417 -2.48 -8.73 28.74
CA ALA A 417 -3.27 -7.51 28.91
C ALA A 417 -4.77 -7.82 29.13
N ARG A 418 -5.41 -7.14 30.09
CA ARG A 418 -6.88 -7.14 30.23
C ARG A 418 -7.50 -6.23 29.17
N ALA A 419 -8.56 -6.70 28.52
CA ALA A 419 -9.22 -5.94 27.46
C ALA A 419 -9.93 -4.70 28.03
N SER A 420 -9.60 -3.52 27.50
CA SER A 420 -10.31 -2.27 27.77
C SER A 420 -11.08 -1.84 26.53
N TYR A 421 -12.34 -1.45 26.69
CA TYR A 421 -13.25 -1.19 25.57
C TYR A 421 -13.50 0.30 25.39
N SER A 422 -13.29 0.80 24.16
CA SER A 422 -13.63 2.18 23.77
C SER A 422 -14.54 2.19 22.53
N GLY A 423 -15.63 1.41 22.60
CA GLY A 423 -16.52 1.15 21.46
C GLY A 423 -17.06 2.39 20.74
N ARG A 424 -17.33 3.49 21.48
CA ARG A 424 -17.85 4.73 20.89
C ARG A 424 -16.86 5.41 19.94
N LEU A 425 -15.56 5.29 20.19
CA LEU A 425 -14.50 5.81 19.32
C LEU A 425 -14.33 4.92 18.07
N TRP A 426 -14.49 3.62 18.22
CA TRP A 426 -14.33 2.67 17.11
C TRP A 426 -15.50 2.80 16.12
N TRP A 427 -16.73 2.91 16.61
CA TRP A 427 -17.93 3.05 15.78
C TRP A 427 -18.03 4.35 14.98
N SER A 428 -17.36 5.44 15.38
CA SER A 428 -17.48 6.72 14.68
C SER A 428 -16.71 6.78 13.36
N VAL A 429 -15.69 5.94 13.18
CA VAL A 429 -14.79 5.93 12.00
C VAL A 429 -15.21 4.89 10.95
N ILE A 430 -15.99 3.90 11.36
CA ILE A 430 -16.37 2.72 10.58
C ILE A 430 -17.37 2.99 9.43
N PRO A 431 -18.44 3.81 9.58
CA PRO A 431 -19.57 3.81 8.66
C PRO A 431 -19.25 4.08 7.17
N PRO A 432 -18.42 5.09 6.80
CA PRO A 432 -18.20 5.38 5.39
C PRO A 432 -17.36 4.30 4.69
N THR A 433 -16.38 3.73 5.40
CA THR A 433 -15.54 2.65 4.83
C THR A 433 -16.35 1.36 4.65
N VAL A 434 -17.24 1.02 5.57
CA VAL A 434 -18.17 -0.13 5.43
C VAL A 434 -19.06 0.02 4.23
N LEU A 435 -19.65 1.21 4.09
CA LEU A 435 -20.58 1.46 3.01
C LEU A 435 -19.88 1.35 1.67
N ILE A 436 -18.65 1.86 1.57
CA ILE A 436 -17.81 1.73 0.38
C ILE A 436 -17.50 0.26 0.08
N THR A 437 -16.89 -0.49 0.99
CA THR A 437 -16.46 -1.87 0.68
C THR A 437 -17.64 -2.82 0.47
N GLY A 438 -18.71 -2.67 1.24
CA GLY A 438 -19.91 -3.47 1.11
C GLY A 438 -20.65 -3.21 -0.20
N LEU A 439 -20.81 -1.94 -0.59
CA LEU A 439 -21.44 -1.61 -1.87
C LEU A 439 -20.57 -1.99 -3.06
N ASP A 440 -19.24 -1.91 -2.96
CA ASP A 440 -18.34 -2.40 -4.02
C ASP A 440 -18.54 -3.90 -4.27
N ALA A 441 -18.56 -4.70 -3.20
CA ALA A 441 -18.82 -6.14 -3.27
C ALA A 441 -20.22 -6.45 -3.81
N PHE A 442 -21.23 -5.66 -3.42
CA PHE A 442 -22.59 -5.82 -3.91
C PHE A 442 -22.71 -5.48 -5.40
N VAL A 443 -22.19 -4.32 -5.83
CA VAL A 443 -22.26 -3.88 -7.22
C VAL A 443 -21.55 -4.87 -8.13
N SER A 444 -20.32 -5.27 -7.77
CA SER A 444 -19.54 -6.23 -8.57
C SER A 444 -20.21 -7.60 -8.74
N ARG A 445 -21.14 -7.98 -7.86
CA ARG A 445 -21.89 -9.25 -7.94
C ARG A 445 -23.33 -9.08 -8.43
N THR A 446 -23.82 -7.85 -8.62
CA THR A 446 -25.23 -7.54 -8.90
C THR A 446 -25.78 -8.27 -10.13
N GLY A 447 -25.01 -8.34 -11.23
CA GLY A 447 -25.46 -9.01 -12.46
C GLY A 447 -25.71 -10.51 -12.26
N VAL A 448 -24.81 -11.21 -11.59
CA VAL A 448 -24.96 -12.64 -11.25
C VAL A 448 -26.15 -12.85 -10.32
N MET A 449 -26.29 -11.99 -9.31
CA MET A 449 -27.36 -12.10 -8.31
C MET A 449 -28.74 -11.91 -8.93
N LEU A 450 -28.93 -10.90 -9.79
CA LEU A 450 -30.19 -10.67 -10.47
C LEU A 450 -30.54 -11.78 -11.47
N LEU A 451 -29.57 -12.26 -12.26
CA LEU A 451 -29.79 -13.37 -13.19
C LEU A 451 -30.20 -14.65 -12.45
N GLY A 452 -29.51 -14.98 -11.35
CA GLY A 452 -29.87 -16.11 -10.50
C GLY A 452 -31.26 -15.97 -9.88
N TRP A 453 -31.62 -14.78 -9.40
CA TRP A 453 -32.95 -14.53 -8.83
C TRP A 453 -34.09 -14.68 -9.87
N THR A 454 -33.85 -14.34 -11.13
CA THR A 454 -34.82 -14.57 -12.22
C THR A 454 -34.97 -16.04 -12.64
N GLY A 455 -34.28 -16.98 -11.99
CA GLY A 455 -34.29 -18.40 -12.33
C GLY A 455 -33.43 -18.76 -13.54
N ARG A 456 -32.71 -17.80 -14.13
CA ARG A 456 -31.85 -17.99 -15.32
C ARG A 456 -30.44 -18.41 -14.90
N VAL A 457 -30.33 -19.54 -14.22
CA VAL A 457 -29.09 -19.98 -13.57
C VAL A 457 -27.96 -20.25 -14.58
N ARG A 458 -28.27 -20.85 -15.75
CA ARG A 458 -27.28 -21.06 -16.83
C ARG A 458 -26.68 -19.74 -17.34
N GLU A 459 -27.54 -18.74 -17.57
CA GLU A 459 -27.12 -17.40 -17.97
C GLU A 459 -26.28 -16.70 -16.90
N ALA A 460 -26.62 -16.88 -15.63
CA ALA A 460 -25.82 -16.38 -14.50
C ALA A 460 -24.41 -16.99 -14.48
N GLY A 461 -24.28 -18.28 -14.84
CA GLY A 461 -22.99 -18.95 -14.98
C GLY A 461 -22.14 -18.40 -16.13
N ILE A 462 -22.74 -18.22 -17.30
CA ILE A 462 -22.06 -17.62 -18.47
C ILE A 462 -21.63 -16.18 -18.13
N PHE A 463 -22.53 -15.38 -17.55
CA PHE A 463 -22.24 -14.01 -17.14
C PHE A 463 -21.11 -13.96 -16.11
N ALA A 464 -21.13 -14.82 -15.09
CA ALA A 464 -20.09 -14.86 -14.06
C ALA A 464 -18.72 -15.19 -14.64
N LEU A 465 -18.65 -16.16 -15.56
CA LEU A 465 -17.41 -16.51 -16.25
C LEU A 465 -16.88 -15.31 -17.05
N CYS A 466 -17.76 -14.67 -17.83
CA CYS A 466 -17.43 -13.48 -18.61
C CYS A 466 -16.97 -12.32 -17.72
N LEU A 467 -17.60 -12.12 -16.57
CA LEU A 467 -17.25 -11.11 -15.59
C LEU A 467 -15.86 -11.38 -15.00
N ASN A 468 -15.54 -12.62 -14.62
CA ASN A 468 -14.22 -12.97 -14.10
C ASN A 468 -13.11 -12.70 -15.14
N VAL A 469 -13.37 -13.03 -16.41
CA VAL A 469 -12.46 -12.70 -17.52
C VAL A 469 -12.29 -11.18 -17.67
N ALA A 470 -13.37 -10.41 -17.59
CA ALA A 470 -13.31 -8.94 -17.67
C ALA A 470 -12.60 -8.31 -16.47
N MET A 471 -12.71 -8.88 -15.26
CA MET A 471 -12.02 -8.39 -14.07
C MET A 471 -10.48 -8.46 -14.19
N LEU A 472 -9.95 -9.33 -15.06
CA LEU A 472 -8.51 -9.35 -15.35
C LEU A 472 -8.02 -8.01 -15.93
N VAL A 473 -8.86 -7.31 -16.69
CA VAL A 473 -8.55 -5.95 -17.19
C VAL A 473 -8.45 -4.95 -16.03
N GLY A 474 -9.23 -5.16 -14.97
CA GLY A 474 -9.22 -4.31 -13.77
C GLY A 474 -7.94 -4.43 -12.91
N LEU A 475 -7.16 -5.50 -13.07
CA LEU A 475 -5.92 -5.73 -12.29
C LEU A 475 -4.89 -4.60 -12.49
N SER A 476 -4.82 -4.01 -13.69
CA SER A 476 -3.94 -2.86 -13.96
C SER A 476 -4.27 -1.68 -13.04
N SER A 477 -5.55 -1.34 -12.94
CA SER A 477 -6.03 -0.25 -12.08
C SER A 477 -5.77 -0.51 -10.60
N VAL A 478 -5.85 -1.78 -10.17
CA VAL A 478 -5.52 -2.16 -8.78
C VAL A 478 -4.03 -1.96 -8.50
N ALA A 479 -3.16 -2.42 -9.39
CA ALA A 479 -1.71 -2.27 -9.23
C ALA A 479 -1.30 -0.78 -9.12
N VAL A 480 -1.83 0.06 -10.00
CA VAL A 480 -1.59 1.50 -9.96
C VAL A 480 -2.15 2.13 -8.68
N SER A 481 -3.33 1.70 -8.24
CA SER A 481 -3.97 2.19 -7.01
C SER A 481 -3.13 1.95 -5.76
N THR A 482 -2.45 0.80 -5.68
CA THR A 482 -1.57 0.46 -4.55
C THR A 482 -0.39 1.41 -4.45
N MET A 483 0.23 1.77 -5.58
CA MET A 483 1.33 2.74 -5.63
C MET A 483 0.84 4.19 -5.44
N PHE A 484 -0.34 4.51 -5.97
CA PHE A 484 -0.93 5.83 -5.91
C PHE A 484 -1.34 6.26 -4.49
N SER A 485 -1.95 5.35 -3.73
CA SER A 485 -2.58 5.67 -2.43
C SER A 485 -1.65 6.35 -1.40
N PRO A 486 -0.44 5.83 -1.10
CA PRO A 486 0.45 6.45 -0.10
C PRO A 486 0.97 7.83 -0.55
N THR A 487 1.37 7.97 -1.83
CA THR A 487 1.89 9.23 -2.37
C THR A 487 0.80 10.29 -2.47
N ALA A 488 -0.43 9.90 -2.82
CA ALA A 488 -1.57 10.81 -2.85
C ALA A 488 -1.93 11.34 -1.44
N ALA A 489 -1.86 10.49 -0.41
CA ALA A 489 -2.08 10.90 0.97
C ALA A 489 -1.01 11.91 1.46
N ASP A 490 0.25 11.69 1.10
CA ASP A 490 1.37 12.60 1.44
C ASP A 490 1.26 13.96 0.73
N LEU A 491 1.04 13.97 -0.60
CA LEU A 491 0.83 15.22 -1.37
C LEU A 491 -0.37 16.01 -0.85
N HIS A 492 -1.46 15.34 -0.51
CA HIS A 492 -2.62 16.00 0.09
C HIS A 492 -2.32 16.56 1.49
N ALA A 493 -1.57 15.83 2.31
CA ALA A 493 -1.15 16.31 3.64
C ALA A 493 -0.20 17.52 3.55
N ARG A 494 0.56 17.65 2.46
CA ARG A 494 1.43 18.79 2.16
C ARG A 494 0.68 19.99 1.55
N GLY A 495 -0.59 19.83 1.17
CA GLY A 495 -1.36 20.87 0.49
C GLY A 495 -0.96 21.10 -0.98
N ASP A 496 -0.15 20.21 -1.56
CA ASP A 496 0.30 20.32 -2.96
C ASP A 496 -0.78 19.81 -3.93
N HIS A 497 -1.73 20.70 -4.23
CA HIS A 497 -2.83 20.41 -5.15
C HIS A 497 -2.37 20.16 -6.59
N GLU A 498 -1.32 20.84 -7.05
CA GLU A 498 -0.78 20.65 -8.39
C GLU A 498 -0.06 19.30 -8.54
N GLY A 499 0.79 18.95 -7.56
CA GLY A 499 1.43 17.65 -7.49
C GLY A 499 0.42 16.52 -7.45
N LEU A 500 -0.65 16.67 -6.66
CA LEU A 500 -1.74 15.69 -6.58
C LEU A 500 -2.49 15.53 -7.91
N GLN A 501 -2.77 16.63 -8.63
CA GLN A 501 -3.37 16.61 -9.97
C GLN A 501 -2.48 15.88 -10.98
N ARG A 502 -1.18 16.19 -10.98
CA ARG A 502 -0.20 15.55 -11.88
C ARG A 502 -0.12 14.05 -11.58
N LEU A 503 0.04 13.67 -10.31
CA LEU A 503 0.06 12.28 -9.88
C LEU A 503 -1.20 11.53 -10.32
N PHE A 504 -2.38 12.13 -10.10
CA PHE A 504 -3.65 11.53 -10.49
C PHE A 504 -3.78 11.35 -12.00
N SER A 505 -3.35 12.33 -12.80
CA SER A 505 -3.37 12.22 -14.26
C SER A 505 -2.43 11.12 -14.78
N ARG A 506 -1.23 11.02 -14.20
CA ARG A 506 -0.24 9.99 -14.54
C ARG A 506 -0.73 8.60 -14.17
N ALA A 507 -1.34 8.46 -12.98
CA ALA A 507 -1.99 7.23 -12.55
C ALA A 507 -3.13 6.83 -13.49
N ALA A 508 -3.97 7.77 -13.92
CA ALA A 508 -5.06 7.48 -14.87
C ALA A 508 -4.53 6.98 -16.23
N VAL A 509 -3.48 7.61 -16.78
CA VAL A 509 -2.85 7.17 -18.04
C VAL A 509 -2.23 5.77 -17.89
N LEU A 510 -1.55 5.50 -16.77
CA LEU A 510 -0.92 4.20 -16.52
C LEU A 510 -1.95 3.08 -16.31
N SER A 511 -3.03 3.36 -15.57
CA SER A 511 -4.16 2.43 -15.42
C SER A 511 -4.80 2.13 -16.77
N PHE A 512 -5.05 3.17 -17.57
CA PHE A 512 -5.67 3.02 -18.89
C PHE A 512 -4.76 2.28 -19.87
N SER A 513 -3.47 2.59 -19.94
CA SER A 513 -2.54 1.91 -20.85
C SER A 513 -2.38 0.43 -20.50
N GLY A 514 -2.26 0.11 -19.20
CA GLY A 514 -2.22 -1.27 -18.73
C GLY A 514 -3.54 -2.01 -18.98
N ALA A 515 -4.68 -1.37 -18.74
CA ALA A 515 -5.99 -1.93 -19.04
C ALA A 515 -6.20 -2.15 -20.54
N LEU A 516 -5.77 -1.20 -21.38
CA LEU A 516 -5.88 -1.29 -22.84
C LEU A 516 -5.04 -2.44 -23.39
N ALA A 517 -3.80 -2.60 -22.91
CA ALA A 517 -2.94 -3.71 -23.31
C ALA A 517 -3.57 -5.08 -22.98
N LEU A 518 -4.10 -5.22 -21.76
CA LEU A 518 -4.80 -6.44 -21.32
C LEU A 518 -6.11 -6.66 -22.07
N ALA A 519 -6.91 -5.60 -22.28
CA ALA A 519 -8.18 -5.66 -23.00
C ALA A 519 -7.97 -6.09 -24.44
N MET A 520 -6.97 -5.55 -25.15
CA MET A 520 -6.67 -5.94 -26.53
C MET A 520 -6.29 -7.42 -26.64
N ALA A 521 -5.43 -7.90 -25.74
CA ALA A 521 -5.07 -9.32 -25.68
C ALA A 521 -6.31 -10.20 -25.40
N LEU A 522 -7.13 -9.81 -24.43
CA LEU A 522 -8.33 -10.56 -24.05
C LEU A 522 -9.38 -10.54 -25.15
N LEU A 523 -9.64 -9.42 -25.83
CA LEU A 523 -10.66 -9.33 -26.90
C LEU A 523 -10.41 -10.31 -28.05
N VAL A 524 -9.15 -10.53 -28.40
CA VAL A 524 -8.73 -11.51 -29.41
C VAL A 524 -8.91 -12.94 -28.90
N VAL A 525 -8.49 -13.20 -27.66
CA VAL A 525 -8.47 -14.55 -27.07
C VAL A 525 -9.83 -14.94 -26.46
N THR A 526 -10.78 -14.01 -26.31
CA THR A 526 -12.07 -14.24 -25.63
C THR A 526 -12.84 -15.43 -26.22
N LYS A 527 -13.11 -15.43 -27.53
CA LYS A 527 -13.87 -16.54 -28.16
C LYS A 527 -13.18 -17.90 -28.00
N PRO A 528 -11.89 -18.07 -28.37
CA PRO A 528 -11.21 -19.36 -28.19
C PRO A 528 -11.10 -19.77 -26.71
N LEU A 529 -10.91 -18.80 -25.81
CA LEU A 529 -10.87 -19.04 -24.36
C LEU A 529 -12.21 -19.57 -23.85
N LEU A 530 -13.32 -18.92 -24.18
CA LEU A 530 -14.66 -19.37 -23.78
C LEU A 530 -15.02 -20.72 -24.40
N SER A 531 -14.68 -20.98 -25.68
CA SER A 531 -14.91 -22.29 -26.29
C SER A 531 -14.10 -23.41 -25.63
N TRP A 532 -12.91 -23.10 -25.10
CA TRP A 532 -12.10 -24.08 -24.37
C TRP A 532 -12.77 -24.52 -23.07
N PHE A 533 -13.61 -23.68 -22.46
CA PHE A 533 -14.39 -24.02 -21.26
C PHE A 533 -15.64 -24.85 -21.56
N GLY A 534 -16.10 -24.85 -22.82
CA GLY A 534 -17.27 -25.60 -23.28
C GLY A 534 -18.03 -24.82 -24.34
N GLU A 535 -18.75 -25.53 -25.20
CA GLU A 535 -19.55 -24.90 -26.26
C GLU A 535 -20.65 -23.99 -25.70
N ASP A 536 -21.22 -24.35 -24.55
CA ASP A 536 -22.19 -23.55 -23.81
C ASP A 536 -21.67 -22.15 -23.44
N PHE A 537 -20.37 -22.04 -23.16
CA PHE A 537 -19.75 -20.78 -22.77
C PHE A 537 -19.35 -19.93 -23.98
N ALA A 538 -19.16 -20.54 -25.17
CA ALA A 538 -18.80 -19.80 -26.40
C ALA A 538 -19.85 -18.75 -26.77
N VAL A 539 -21.12 -18.99 -26.44
CA VAL A 539 -22.25 -18.06 -26.63
C VAL A 539 -22.06 -16.76 -25.80
N GLY A 540 -21.28 -16.81 -24.72
CA GLY A 540 -20.97 -15.66 -23.87
C GLY A 540 -19.93 -14.68 -24.41
N ALA A 541 -19.29 -14.95 -25.56
CA ALA A 541 -18.29 -14.06 -26.14
C ALA A 541 -18.73 -12.57 -26.28
N PRO A 542 -19.94 -12.23 -26.77
CA PRO A 542 -20.41 -10.84 -26.77
C PRO A 542 -20.55 -10.25 -25.36
N ILE A 543 -21.00 -11.04 -24.38
CA ILE A 543 -21.16 -10.62 -22.97
C ILE A 543 -19.80 -10.22 -22.39
N ALA A 544 -18.78 -11.07 -22.58
CA ALA A 544 -17.41 -10.79 -22.14
C ALA A 544 -16.85 -9.51 -22.78
N ARG A 545 -17.05 -9.31 -24.08
CA ARG A 545 -16.59 -8.10 -24.79
C ARG A 545 -17.21 -6.81 -24.25
N ILE A 546 -18.52 -6.84 -23.94
CA ILE A 546 -19.23 -5.70 -23.34
C ILE A 546 -18.65 -5.39 -21.96
N LEU A 547 -18.47 -6.41 -21.12
CA LEU A 547 -17.90 -6.23 -19.78
C LEU A 547 -16.45 -5.72 -19.82
N ILE A 548 -15.63 -6.22 -20.75
CA ILE A 548 -14.26 -5.73 -20.98
C ILE A 548 -14.27 -4.23 -21.30
N MET A 549 -15.19 -3.77 -22.16
CA MET A 549 -15.33 -2.34 -22.45
C MET A 549 -15.75 -1.53 -21.22
N GLY A 550 -16.61 -2.07 -20.36
CA GLY A 550 -16.96 -1.44 -19.08
C GLY A 550 -15.78 -1.26 -18.14
N TYR A 551 -14.95 -2.30 -17.97
CA TYR A 551 -13.71 -2.20 -17.19
C TYR A 551 -12.67 -1.28 -17.82
N LEU A 552 -12.61 -1.20 -19.15
CA LEU A 552 -11.75 -0.23 -19.85
C LEU A 552 -12.19 1.22 -19.58
N CYS A 553 -13.51 1.49 -19.60
CA CYS A 553 -14.07 2.80 -19.23
C CYS A 553 -13.77 3.16 -17.77
N ASN A 554 -13.80 2.18 -16.87
CA ASN A 554 -13.40 2.36 -15.48
C ASN A 554 -11.92 2.74 -15.37
N ALA A 555 -11.04 2.12 -16.16
CA ALA A 555 -9.60 2.43 -16.14
C ALA A 555 -9.27 3.84 -16.65
N VAL A 556 -10.03 4.37 -17.62
CA VAL A 556 -9.91 5.76 -18.12
C VAL A 556 -10.04 6.79 -16.98
N CYS A 557 -10.89 6.50 -16.01
CA CYS A 557 -11.22 7.40 -14.93
C CYS A 557 -10.13 7.46 -13.84
N GLY A 558 -9.24 6.47 -13.79
CA GLY A 558 -8.16 6.36 -12.82
C GLY A 558 -8.64 5.95 -11.41
N PRO A 559 -7.75 5.98 -10.39
CA PRO A 559 -8.04 5.53 -9.04
C PRO A 559 -8.89 6.52 -8.22
N GLN A 560 -10.09 6.84 -8.69
CA GLN A 560 -10.97 7.88 -8.14
C GLN A 560 -11.42 7.60 -6.71
N LEU A 561 -11.79 6.35 -6.42
CA LEU A 561 -12.21 5.94 -5.07
C LEU A 561 -11.07 6.16 -4.06
N ASN A 562 -9.84 5.76 -4.43
CA ASN A 562 -8.67 5.92 -3.58
C ASN A 562 -8.30 7.40 -3.38
N LEU A 563 -8.45 8.25 -4.39
CA LEU A 563 -8.24 9.69 -4.24
C LEU A 563 -9.22 10.29 -3.23
N LEU A 564 -10.51 9.94 -3.28
CA LEU A 564 -11.50 10.47 -2.35
C LEU A 564 -11.31 9.95 -0.92
N THR A 565 -10.90 8.69 -0.75
CA THR A 565 -10.61 8.15 0.58
C THR A 565 -9.34 8.77 1.19
N MET A 566 -8.27 8.94 0.41
CA MET A 566 -7.01 9.55 0.90
C MET A 566 -7.13 11.06 1.17
N THR A 567 -8.08 11.74 0.55
CA THR A 567 -8.35 13.19 0.77
C THR A 567 -9.40 13.47 1.85
N LYS A 568 -9.69 12.48 2.72
CA LYS A 568 -10.68 12.58 3.82
C LYS A 568 -12.12 12.86 3.36
N ASN A 569 -12.45 12.55 2.11
CA ASN A 569 -13.78 12.72 1.50
C ASN A 569 -14.57 11.41 1.43
N GLU A 570 -14.36 10.50 2.38
CA GLU A 570 -14.94 9.15 2.40
C GLU A 570 -16.47 9.16 2.34
N TRP A 571 -17.14 10.08 3.04
CA TRP A 571 -18.61 10.20 3.00
C TRP A 571 -19.15 10.71 1.65
N ALA A 572 -18.34 11.45 0.89
CA ALA A 572 -18.72 11.81 -0.47
C ALA A 572 -18.66 10.58 -1.38
N ALA A 573 -17.58 9.80 -1.27
CA ALA A 573 -17.42 8.53 -2.00
C ALA A 573 -18.52 7.51 -1.64
N ALA A 574 -18.85 7.39 -0.36
CA ALA A 574 -19.88 6.48 0.11
C ALA A 574 -21.27 6.83 -0.47
N ARG A 575 -21.64 8.12 -0.50
CA ARG A 575 -22.92 8.57 -1.09
C ARG A 575 -22.98 8.34 -2.60
N THR A 576 -21.89 8.58 -3.32
CA THR A 576 -21.83 8.27 -4.76
C THR A 576 -21.96 6.78 -5.02
N MET A 577 -21.39 5.93 -4.16
CA MET A 577 -21.52 4.48 -4.28
C MET A 577 -22.94 4.00 -4.01
N VAL A 578 -23.67 4.61 -3.08
CA VAL A 578 -25.10 4.30 -2.89
C VAL A 578 -25.87 4.60 -4.17
N GLY A 579 -25.68 5.78 -4.76
CA GLY A 579 -26.31 6.15 -6.03
C GLY A 579 -25.91 5.20 -7.18
N GLY A 580 -24.63 4.84 -7.27
CA GLY A 580 -24.11 3.91 -8.26
C GLY A 580 -24.66 2.49 -8.09
N ALA A 581 -24.83 2.02 -6.86
CA ALA A 581 -25.41 0.71 -6.58
C ALA A 581 -26.89 0.64 -6.94
N VAL A 582 -27.66 1.67 -6.62
CA VAL A 582 -29.07 1.77 -7.04
C VAL A 582 -29.15 1.81 -8.57
N ALA A 583 -28.32 2.60 -9.23
CA ALA A 583 -28.24 2.63 -10.69
C ALA A 583 -27.86 1.27 -11.29
N ALA A 584 -26.93 0.54 -10.65
CA ALA A 584 -26.52 -0.81 -11.08
C ALA A 584 -27.66 -1.82 -11.00
N VAL A 585 -28.41 -1.83 -9.89
CA VAL A 585 -29.56 -2.72 -9.73
C VAL A 585 -30.62 -2.42 -10.79
N ILE A 586 -30.98 -1.14 -10.96
CA ILE A 586 -32.00 -0.72 -11.92
C ILE A 586 -31.57 -1.05 -13.36
N ALA A 587 -30.35 -0.69 -13.74
CA ALA A 587 -29.84 -0.91 -15.10
C ALA A 587 -29.69 -2.40 -15.42
N CYS A 588 -29.19 -3.22 -14.48
CA CYS A 588 -29.11 -4.66 -14.66
C CYS A 588 -30.51 -5.29 -14.72
N ALA A 589 -31.43 -4.91 -13.84
CA ALA A 589 -32.79 -5.46 -13.85
C ALA A 589 -33.53 -5.14 -15.16
N ALA A 590 -33.45 -3.88 -15.63
CA ALA A 590 -34.01 -3.47 -16.92
C ALA A 590 -33.31 -4.16 -18.10
N GLY A 591 -31.99 -4.37 -18.03
CA GLY A 591 -31.26 -5.10 -19.05
C GLY A 591 -31.70 -6.58 -19.14
N ILE A 592 -31.90 -7.23 -17.99
CA ILE A 592 -32.29 -8.64 -17.92
C ILE A 592 -33.69 -8.89 -18.50
N THR A 593 -34.61 -7.93 -18.40
CA THR A 593 -35.95 -8.07 -19.00
C THR A 593 -35.93 -7.93 -20.52
N MET A 594 -34.98 -7.17 -21.08
CA MET A 594 -34.87 -6.97 -22.53
C MET A 594 -34.17 -8.13 -23.22
N ASP A 595 -32.98 -8.53 -22.74
CA ASP A 595 -32.08 -9.43 -23.48
C ASP A 595 -31.34 -10.42 -22.54
N GLY A 596 -31.87 -10.69 -21.34
CA GLY A 596 -31.27 -11.65 -20.40
C GLY A 596 -29.83 -11.30 -20.02
N ALA A 597 -28.89 -12.23 -20.19
CA ALA A 597 -27.49 -12.08 -19.82
C ALA A 597 -26.73 -10.97 -20.56
N THR A 598 -26.98 -10.76 -21.85
CA THR A 598 -26.35 -9.67 -22.64
C THR A 598 -26.85 -8.32 -22.15
N GLY A 599 -28.15 -8.19 -21.93
CA GLY A 599 -28.75 -7.00 -21.33
C GLY A 599 -28.20 -6.71 -19.92
N ALA A 600 -27.98 -7.74 -19.10
CA ALA A 600 -27.32 -7.59 -17.80
C ALA A 600 -25.91 -7.00 -17.92
N ALA A 601 -25.13 -7.41 -18.93
CA ALA A 601 -23.78 -6.87 -19.17
C ALA A 601 -23.80 -5.43 -19.64
N VAL A 602 -24.75 -5.05 -20.49
CA VAL A 602 -24.95 -3.65 -20.89
C VAL A 602 -25.36 -2.81 -19.69
N GLY A 603 -26.32 -3.28 -18.88
CA GLY A 603 -26.77 -2.60 -17.67
C GLY A 603 -25.64 -2.40 -16.66
N PHE A 604 -24.84 -3.44 -16.40
CA PHE A 604 -23.68 -3.36 -15.52
C PHE A 604 -22.62 -2.37 -16.04
N THR A 605 -22.34 -2.41 -17.34
CA THR A 605 -21.39 -1.49 -17.99
C THR A 605 -21.87 -0.04 -17.90
N LEU A 606 -23.15 0.21 -18.16
CA LEU A 606 -23.76 1.52 -18.04
C LEU A 606 -23.67 2.04 -16.59
N ALA A 607 -23.94 1.17 -15.61
CA ALA A 607 -23.84 1.51 -14.21
C ALA A 607 -22.39 1.85 -13.78
N LEU A 608 -21.40 1.11 -14.28
CA LEU A 608 -19.99 1.45 -14.08
C LEU A 608 -19.64 2.83 -14.64
N VAL A 609 -20.15 3.18 -15.83
CA VAL A 609 -19.93 4.51 -16.43
C VAL A 609 -20.60 5.60 -15.61
N VAL A 610 -21.86 5.41 -15.21
CA VAL A 610 -22.63 6.37 -14.39
C VAL A 610 -21.93 6.59 -13.05
N TRP A 611 -21.47 5.53 -12.39
CA TRP A 611 -20.67 5.62 -11.17
C TRP A 611 -19.43 6.47 -11.42
N ASN A 612 -18.58 6.10 -12.37
CA ASN A 612 -17.32 6.80 -12.63
C ASN A 612 -17.53 8.28 -12.94
N LEU A 613 -18.59 8.64 -13.66
CA LEU A 613 -18.95 10.03 -13.93
C LEU A 613 -19.42 10.76 -12.65
N ALA A 614 -20.24 10.12 -11.82
CA ALA A 614 -20.67 10.67 -10.53
C ALA A 614 -19.49 10.89 -9.57
N MET A 615 -18.49 10.00 -9.59
CA MET A 615 -17.28 10.10 -8.79
C MET A 615 -16.37 11.24 -9.32
N ALA A 616 -16.17 11.32 -10.65
CA ALA A 616 -15.42 12.40 -11.30
C ALA A 616 -16.02 13.79 -11.03
N THR A 617 -17.35 13.92 -11.07
CA THR A 617 -18.03 15.19 -10.76
C THR A 617 -17.88 15.58 -9.29
N ASN A 618 -17.88 14.63 -8.36
CA ASN A 618 -17.60 14.91 -6.94
C ASN A 618 -16.15 15.32 -6.69
N ILE A 619 -15.20 14.68 -7.36
CA ILE A 619 -13.78 15.07 -7.33
C ILE A 619 -13.63 16.51 -7.82
N ARG A 620 -14.24 16.86 -8.96
CA ARG A 620 -14.19 18.23 -9.50
C ARG A 620 -14.79 19.25 -8.53
N LYS A 621 -15.95 18.97 -7.94
CA LYS A 621 -16.64 19.89 -7.02
C LYS A 621 -15.91 20.10 -5.69
N ARG A 622 -15.22 19.09 -5.17
CA ARG A 622 -14.61 19.13 -3.82
C ARG A 622 -13.13 19.44 -3.82
N LEU A 623 -12.41 18.96 -4.83
CA LEU A 623 -10.95 19.05 -4.88
C LEU A 623 -10.48 20.02 -5.97
N ASN A 624 -11.39 20.55 -6.82
CA ASN A 624 -11.05 21.32 -8.03
C ASN A 624 -10.06 20.59 -8.97
N ILE A 625 -10.00 19.26 -8.87
CA ILE A 625 -9.15 18.39 -9.67
C ILE A 625 -9.90 18.03 -10.95
N LEU A 626 -9.23 18.19 -12.11
CA LEU A 626 -9.78 17.80 -13.41
C LEU A 626 -9.70 16.27 -13.58
N PRO A 627 -10.66 15.63 -14.29
CA PRO A 627 -10.60 14.20 -14.59
C PRO A 627 -9.25 13.82 -15.21
N GLY A 628 -8.59 12.79 -14.66
CA GLY A 628 -7.16 12.55 -14.87
C GLY A 628 -6.75 12.47 -16.34
N LEU A 629 -7.56 11.81 -17.18
CA LEU A 629 -7.27 11.65 -18.60
C LEU A 629 -7.56 12.91 -19.43
N VAL A 630 -8.53 13.73 -19.03
CA VAL A 630 -8.81 15.04 -19.66
C VAL A 630 -7.66 16.01 -19.38
N PHE A 631 -7.13 16.02 -18.17
CA PHE A 631 -5.94 16.80 -17.84
C PHE A 631 -4.70 16.29 -18.57
N ALA A 632 -4.48 14.97 -18.63
CA ALA A 632 -3.37 14.39 -19.39
C ALA A 632 -3.44 14.76 -20.88
N ALA A 633 -4.63 14.69 -21.48
CA ALA A 633 -4.86 15.08 -22.87
C ALA A 633 -4.65 16.59 -23.09
N LEU A 634 -5.10 17.44 -22.17
CA LEU A 634 -4.86 18.89 -22.22
C LEU A 634 -3.38 19.24 -22.05
N ALA A 635 -2.66 18.55 -21.15
CA ALA A 635 -1.23 18.72 -20.94
C ALA A 635 -0.39 18.25 -22.15
N LEU A 636 -0.84 17.21 -22.84
CA LEU A 636 -0.25 16.77 -24.12
C LEU A 636 -0.51 17.81 -25.23
N ARG A 637 -1.72 18.41 -25.25
CA ARG A 637 -2.14 19.36 -26.29
C ARG A 637 -1.59 20.77 -26.09
N SER A 638 -1.33 21.19 -24.84
CA SER A 638 -0.75 22.50 -24.50
C SER A 638 0.77 22.56 -24.71
N GLY A 639 1.41 21.48 -25.18
CA GLY A 639 2.85 21.47 -25.47
C GLY A 639 3.75 21.50 -24.24
N GLN A 640 3.21 21.54 -23.01
CA GLN A 640 4.01 21.50 -21.77
C GLN A 640 4.80 20.19 -21.61
N LEU A 641 4.39 19.12 -22.30
CA LEU A 641 5.18 17.90 -22.41
C LEU A 641 6.23 17.96 -23.54
N ARG A 642 6.01 18.65 -24.67
CA ARG A 642 6.98 18.66 -25.78
C ARG A 642 8.27 19.45 -25.49
N ALA A 643 8.25 20.38 -24.55
CA ALA A 643 9.47 21.09 -24.12
C ALA A 643 10.37 20.25 -23.19
N ARG A 644 9.96 19.04 -22.79
CA ARG A 644 10.63 18.18 -21.78
C ARG A 644 11.07 16.80 -22.29
N TRP A 645 11.09 16.59 -23.61
CA TRP A 645 11.54 15.34 -24.25
C TRP A 645 12.79 15.52 -25.14
N ARG A 646 13.60 16.56 -24.87
CA ARG A 646 14.98 16.63 -25.39
C ARG A 646 15.96 16.62 -24.24
#